data_AF-A0A7J7RKC2-F1
#
_entry.id   AF-A0A7J7RKC2-F1
#
_cell.length_a   1.000
_cell.length_b   1.000
_cell.length_c   1.000
_cell.angle_alpha   90.00
_cell.angle_beta   90.00
_cell.angle_gamma   90.00
#
_symmetry.space_group_name_H-M   'P 1'
#
loop_
_entity.id
_entity.type
_entity.pdbx_description
1 polymer ?
#
loop_
_entity_poly.entity_id
_entity_poly.type
_entity_poly.pdbx_seq_one_letter_code
_entity_poly.pdbx_strand_id
1 'polypeptide(L)'
;MAMQHQPGKAARPPASAPRPPSGAPRSSPCPWLCLVALVLGLLPGGVGTTPVSVAEPQRPCSLEGVEIKGGSFRLLKEGQALEYVCPAGFYPYPVQARTCRSTGSWSALQTKDQKIVKKAECRAIRCPRPQDFENGEYWPRAAYYNLSDEISFQCYDGYTLRGSANRTCQVTGRWDGQTAICDNGGIPIGTRKVGSQYRLEDSVTYYCSRGLTLRGSQRRTCQEGGSWSGTEPSCQDSFMYDTPAEVAEAFLSSLTERIEGADAEDGHSPGEQQKRRIVLDPSGSMNIYLVLDGSDSIGARNFTGAKNCLKAFIEKVASYGVNPKYALVTYATDTNILIRVSDAESSNAAWVTEKLDKISYEDHKLKTGTNTKKALLAVYNMMSWAGDAPPEGWNRTRHVIILMTDGQHNMGGDPVPVIQDIRSLLDIGRDRKNPREDYLDVYVFGVGPLVNQENINALASKKDKEQHVFKVKDMDNLENVFYQMIDESQTLGLCGMVWEHKDATDYHKQPWQAKISVTRPPNTHENCMGAVVSPYFVLTAAHCFTVEDQLHWIKVNVGGKKQDLHIEQVLFHPKYNINGKKAEGIPEFYDYDVALIKLKEKLQYSKTLRPICLPCTLATNQALRLPLSTSCQKQMEELLPAKDVKALFVSELLKGGKLTRKEVHIKNGDKKAACERDAQKAPGYGKVKDISEVVTPRFLCTGGVDPYADPNTCKGDSGGPLIIHKRSRFIQVGVISWGVVDVCKDKRLQHQVPAHARDFHINLFQVLPWLKEKLHEEEPFL
;
A
#
# COMPACT_ATOMS: atom_id res chain seq x y z
N MET A 1 -20.10 77.28 28.72
CA MET A 1 -21.46 77.86 28.60
C MET A 1 -22.43 76.75 28.20
N ALA A 2 -23.72 76.90 28.56
CA ALA A 2 -24.95 76.20 28.15
C ALA A 2 -24.89 75.25 26.90
N MET A 3 -25.69 74.16 26.78
CA MET A 3 -27.02 73.88 27.38
C MET A 3 -27.41 72.37 27.28
N GLN A 4 -28.18 71.87 28.28
CA GLN A 4 -29.45 71.06 28.23
C GLN A 4 -29.68 69.94 27.17
N HIS A 5 -30.47 68.86 27.39
CA HIS A 5 -31.22 68.33 28.57
C HIS A 5 -31.47 66.80 28.44
N GLN A 6 -32.11 66.16 29.44
CA GLN A 6 -32.29 64.70 29.60
C GLN A 6 -33.76 64.20 29.40
N PRO A 7 -34.04 62.87 29.42
CA PRO A 7 -35.28 62.25 28.89
C PRO A 7 -36.35 61.81 29.94
N GLY A 8 -37.46 61.20 29.47
CA GLY A 8 -38.44 60.43 30.26
C GLY A 8 -39.13 59.35 29.40
N LYS A 9 -39.27 58.08 29.83
CA LYS A 9 -40.27 57.46 30.76
C LYS A 9 -41.64 57.17 30.09
N ALA A 10 -42.46 56.17 30.45
CA ALA A 10 -42.33 54.83 31.07
C ALA A 10 -43.75 54.22 31.26
N ALA A 11 -43.87 52.89 31.50
CA ALA A 11 -44.85 52.19 32.39
C ALA A 11 -45.72 51.02 31.83
N ARG A 12 -45.76 49.95 32.67
CA ARG A 12 -46.49 48.65 32.69
C ARG A 12 -47.90 48.78 33.37
N PRO A 13 -48.65 47.78 33.93
CA PRO A 13 -48.54 46.29 34.08
C PRO A 13 -49.86 45.55 33.64
N PRO A 14 -50.37 44.36 34.12
CA PRO A 14 -49.94 43.35 35.11
C PRO A 14 -49.89 41.87 34.60
N ALA A 15 -50.62 40.92 35.20
CA ALA A 15 -50.38 39.45 35.17
C ALA A 15 -51.60 38.57 35.61
N SER A 16 -51.60 37.24 35.32
CA SER A 16 -52.01 36.10 36.20
C SER A 16 -52.02 34.72 35.49
N ALA A 17 -52.05 33.60 36.25
CA ALA A 17 -52.07 32.17 35.82
C ALA A 17 -53.23 31.41 36.54
N PRO A 18 -53.65 30.13 36.26
CA PRO A 18 -52.85 28.87 36.21
C PRO A 18 -53.37 27.74 35.22
N ARG A 19 -52.95 26.46 35.41
CA ARG A 19 -53.32 25.19 34.67
C ARG A 19 -54.46 24.40 35.38
N PRO A 20 -54.93 23.18 34.95
CA PRO A 20 -55.16 22.50 33.65
C PRO A 20 -56.70 22.15 33.53
N PRO A 21 -57.27 20.92 33.29
CA PRO A 21 -56.93 19.71 32.49
C PRO A 21 -58.07 19.07 31.61
N SER A 22 -57.72 18.03 30.83
CA SER A 22 -58.53 16.88 30.33
C SER A 22 -59.63 17.06 29.24
N GLY A 23 -59.71 16.08 28.31
CA GLY A 23 -60.91 15.79 27.50
C GLY A 23 -60.76 15.76 25.97
N ALA A 24 -60.84 14.58 25.35
CA ALA A 24 -61.34 14.38 23.98
C ALA A 24 -62.87 14.07 24.02
N PRO A 25 -63.63 13.87 22.93
CA PRO A 25 -63.28 13.83 21.50
C PRO A 25 -64.29 14.58 20.57
N ARG A 26 -64.08 14.55 19.23
CA ARG A 26 -65.04 14.04 18.20
C ARG A 26 -64.63 14.43 16.77
N SER A 27 -65.06 13.60 15.82
CA SER A 27 -64.72 13.65 14.38
C SER A 27 -65.98 13.56 13.50
N SER A 28 -65.80 13.84 12.20
CA SER A 28 -66.76 13.59 11.10
C SER A 28 -67.89 14.65 10.96
N PRO A 29 -68.44 14.90 9.75
CA PRO A 29 -69.08 13.88 8.92
C PRO A 29 -68.54 13.67 7.50
N CYS A 30 -68.81 12.48 6.97
CA CYS A 30 -68.78 12.09 5.55
C CYS A 30 -70.08 12.60 4.84
N PRO A 31 -70.39 12.36 3.53
CA PRO A 31 -70.81 11.00 3.15
C PRO A 31 -70.74 10.58 1.65
N TRP A 32 -71.16 9.30 1.45
CA TRP A 32 -71.62 8.59 0.23
C TRP A 32 -70.57 7.78 -0.57
N LEU A 33 -70.51 6.42 -0.46
CA LEU A 33 -71.51 5.33 -0.68
C LEU A 33 -71.68 5.00 -2.19
N CYS A 34 -71.84 3.76 -2.67
CA CYS A 34 -72.16 2.46 -2.05
C CYS A 34 -71.37 1.32 -2.78
N LEU A 35 -70.79 0.34 -2.09
CA LEU A 35 -71.31 -1.02 -1.79
C LEU A 35 -71.35 -2.04 -2.97
N VAL A 36 -70.78 -3.22 -2.69
CA VAL A 36 -70.68 -4.40 -3.57
C VAL A 36 -71.84 -5.37 -3.32
N ALA A 37 -72.30 -6.07 -4.36
CA ALA A 37 -73.09 -7.29 -4.24
C ALA A 37 -72.44 -8.42 -5.06
N LEU A 38 -72.58 -9.66 -4.59
CA LEU A 38 -71.82 -10.83 -5.02
C LEU A 38 -72.77 -11.93 -5.49
N VAL A 39 -72.60 -12.43 -6.72
CA VAL A 39 -73.35 -13.59 -7.25
C VAL A 39 -72.39 -14.51 -8.03
N LEU A 40 -72.37 -15.79 -7.69
CA LEU A 40 -71.63 -16.82 -8.44
C LEU A 40 -72.37 -17.22 -9.72
N GLY A 41 -71.63 -17.46 -10.80
CA GLY A 41 -72.10 -18.10 -12.02
C GLY A 41 -70.95 -18.80 -12.75
N LEU A 42 -71.12 -20.09 -13.02
CA LEU A 42 -70.13 -20.94 -13.72
C LEU A 42 -70.15 -20.67 -15.24
N LEU A 43 -68.98 -20.75 -15.90
CA LEU A 43 -68.70 -21.52 -17.15
C LEU A 43 -67.26 -21.21 -17.65
N PRO A 44 -66.64 -22.07 -18.51
CA PRO A 44 -65.19 -22.12 -18.65
C PRO A 44 -64.62 -21.23 -19.77
N GLY A 45 -63.43 -20.67 -19.52
CA GLY A 45 -62.59 -20.01 -20.54
C GLY A 45 -61.11 -20.19 -20.17
N GLY A 46 -60.30 -20.66 -21.12
CA GLY A 46 -58.94 -21.13 -20.84
C GLY A 46 -57.98 -20.03 -20.39
N VAL A 47 -57.09 -20.37 -19.45
CA VAL A 47 -55.95 -19.53 -19.06
C VAL A 47 -54.94 -19.52 -20.21
N GLY A 48 -55.03 -18.50 -21.07
CA GLY A 48 -53.94 -18.12 -21.95
C GLY A 48 -52.82 -17.50 -21.12
N THR A 49 -51.84 -18.29 -20.69
CA THR A 49 -50.61 -17.75 -20.09
C THR A 49 -49.87 -16.95 -21.16
N THR A 50 -49.97 -15.62 -21.10
CA THR A 50 -49.00 -14.76 -21.77
C THR A 50 -47.64 -15.00 -21.11
N PRO A 51 -46.62 -15.47 -21.85
CA PRO A 51 -45.29 -15.56 -21.30
C PRO A 51 -44.83 -14.14 -20.96
N VAL A 52 -44.36 -13.93 -19.73
CA VAL A 52 -43.54 -12.76 -19.43
C VAL A 52 -42.37 -12.79 -20.40
N SER A 53 -42.27 -11.77 -21.25
CA SER A 53 -41.22 -11.68 -22.25
C SER A 53 -39.86 -11.73 -21.57
N VAL A 54 -39.13 -12.84 -21.78
CA VAL A 54 -37.70 -12.90 -21.49
C VAL A 54 -37.06 -11.71 -22.17
N ALA A 55 -36.31 -10.90 -21.42
CA ALA A 55 -35.66 -9.72 -21.97
C ALA A 55 -34.77 -10.14 -23.14
N GLU A 56 -35.03 -9.60 -24.34
CA GLU A 56 -34.18 -9.85 -25.50
C GLU A 56 -32.73 -9.46 -25.16
N PRO A 57 -31.72 -10.24 -25.59
CA PRO A 57 -30.34 -9.81 -25.47
C PRO A 57 -30.18 -8.47 -26.21
N GLN A 58 -29.64 -7.46 -25.51
CA GLN A 58 -29.50 -6.11 -26.07
C GLN A 58 -28.76 -6.19 -27.41
N ARG A 59 -29.42 -5.76 -28.50
CA ARG A 59 -28.81 -5.77 -29.83
C ARG A 59 -27.54 -4.89 -29.79
N PRO A 60 -26.38 -5.41 -30.22
CA PRO A 60 -25.15 -4.61 -30.23
C PRO A 60 -25.33 -3.39 -31.14
N CYS A 61 -24.87 -2.23 -30.68
CA CYS A 61 -24.93 -1.00 -31.45
C CYS A 61 -24.15 -1.13 -32.77
N SER A 62 -24.67 -0.55 -33.86
CA SER A 62 -23.97 -0.54 -35.16
C SER A 62 -22.58 0.07 -35.02
N LEU A 63 -21.60 -0.53 -35.71
CA LEU A 63 -20.21 -0.05 -35.76
C LEU A 63 -19.97 0.93 -36.93
N GLU A 64 -21.01 1.29 -37.67
CA GLU A 64 -20.92 2.25 -38.76
C GLU A 64 -20.72 3.68 -38.24
N GLY A 65 -19.72 4.39 -38.76
CA GLY A 65 -19.43 5.77 -38.37
C GLY A 65 -18.86 5.96 -36.96
N VAL A 66 -18.41 4.88 -36.30
CA VAL A 66 -17.81 4.95 -34.95
C VAL A 66 -16.30 5.15 -34.99
N GLU A 67 -15.66 5.04 -36.15
CA GLU A 67 -14.21 5.05 -36.30
C GLU A 67 -13.54 6.38 -35.92
N ILE A 68 -12.34 6.28 -35.35
CA ILE A 68 -11.53 7.43 -34.93
C ILE A 68 -10.47 7.75 -35.97
N LYS A 69 -10.40 9.02 -36.38
CA LYS A 69 -9.37 9.48 -37.31
C LYS A 69 -7.99 9.42 -36.63
N GLY A 70 -7.05 8.65 -37.20
CA GLY A 70 -5.67 8.56 -36.71
C GLY A 70 -5.45 7.53 -35.58
N GLY A 71 -6.39 6.62 -35.35
CA GLY A 71 -6.27 5.54 -34.37
C GLY A 71 -7.20 4.37 -34.68
N SER A 72 -7.51 3.57 -33.67
CA SER A 72 -8.46 2.45 -33.75
C SER A 72 -9.41 2.45 -32.54
N PHE A 73 -10.28 1.45 -32.44
CA PHE A 73 -11.11 1.22 -31.25
C PHE A 73 -11.15 -0.27 -30.92
N ARG A 74 -11.43 -0.60 -29.66
CA ARG A 74 -11.72 -1.95 -29.18
C ARG A 74 -13.10 -2.01 -28.56
N LEU A 75 -13.80 -3.12 -28.75
CA LEU A 75 -15.06 -3.39 -28.06
C LEU A 75 -14.79 -3.95 -26.66
N LEU A 76 -15.60 -3.54 -25.71
CA LEU A 76 -15.61 -3.96 -24.31
C LEU A 76 -17.03 -4.45 -23.97
N LYS A 77 -17.17 -5.25 -22.90
CA LYS A 77 -18.46 -5.76 -22.40
C LYS A 77 -19.33 -6.36 -23.53
N GLU A 78 -18.74 -7.29 -24.29
CA GLU A 78 -19.42 -8.01 -25.40
C GLU A 78 -20.06 -7.09 -26.47
N GLY A 79 -19.57 -5.86 -26.62
CA GLY A 79 -20.07 -4.87 -27.58
C GLY A 79 -20.96 -3.77 -26.98
N GLN A 80 -21.25 -3.80 -25.67
CA GLN A 80 -22.00 -2.73 -24.99
C GLN A 80 -21.18 -1.45 -24.73
N ALA A 81 -19.85 -1.54 -24.81
CA ALA A 81 -18.97 -0.38 -24.73
C ALA A 81 -17.89 -0.45 -25.83
N LEU A 82 -17.39 0.71 -26.27
CA LEU A 82 -16.19 0.81 -27.08
C LEU A 82 -15.20 1.77 -26.42
N GLU A 83 -13.92 1.51 -26.64
CA GLU A 83 -12.82 2.34 -26.18
C GLU A 83 -11.91 2.69 -27.36
N TYR A 84 -11.56 3.96 -27.48
CA TYR A 84 -10.67 4.46 -28.51
C TYR A 84 -9.21 4.29 -28.13
N VAL A 85 -8.39 3.89 -29.11
CA VAL A 85 -6.97 3.63 -28.96
C VAL A 85 -6.21 4.53 -29.94
N CYS A 86 -5.42 5.45 -29.40
CA CYS A 86 -4.57 6.35 -30.18
C CYS A 86 -3.09 5.95 -30.07
N PRO A 87 -2.24 6.34 -31.04
CA PRO A 87 -0.79 6.18 -30.95
C PRO A 87 -0.20 6.88 -29.71
N ALA A 88 1.00 6.46 -29.30
CA ALA A 88 1.73 7.12 -28.22
C ALA A 88 1.94 8.62 -28.54
N GLY A 89 1.74 9.48 -27.54
CA GLY A 89 1.74 10.94 -27.72
C GLY A 89 0.42 11.53 -28.24
N PHE A 90 -0.60 10.71 -28.48
CA PHE A 90 -1.94 11.14 -28.90
C PHE A 90 -3.02 10.60 -27.95
N TYR A 91 -4.17 11.28 -27.90
CA TYR A 91 -5.32 10.89 -27.09
C TYR A 91 -6.64 10.95 -27.89
N PRO A 92 -7.66 10.14 -27.53
CA PRO A 92 -8.97 10.20 -28.16
C PRO A 92 -9.75 11.47 -27.79
N TYR A 93 -10.16 12.22 -28.81
CA TYR A 93 -11.03 13.38 -28.65
C TYR A 93 -12.44 13.12 -29.24
N PRO A 94 -13.52 13.52 -28.55
CA PRO A 94 -13.58 14.20 -27.24
C PRO A 94 -13.57 13.29 -26.01
N VAL A 95 -13.78 11.97 -26.18
CA VAL A 95 -13.95 11.00 -25.08
C VAL A 95 -13.13 9.73 -25.31
N GLN A 96 -12.64 9.11 -24.23
CA GLN A 96 -11.89 7.84 -24.27
C GLN A 96 -12.76 6.64 -24.66
N ALA A 97 -14.01 6.63 -24.22
CA ALA A 97 -14.94 5.52 -24.42
C ALA A 97 -16.37 5.99 -24.72
N ARG A 98 -17.16 5.12 -25.36
CA ARG A 98 -18.60 5.31 -25.59
C ARG A 98 -19.38 4.10 -25.10
N THR A 99 -20.63 4.32 -24.73
CA THR A 99 -21.55 3.28 -24.27
C THR A 99 -22.69 3.10 -25.27
N CYS A 100 -23.10 1.85 -25.51
CA CYS A 100 -24.26 1.53 -26.30
C CYS A 100 -25.52 1.86 -25.50
N ARG A 101 -26.44 2.65 -26.07
CA ARG A 101 -27.72 2.98 -25.43
C ARG A 101 -28.78 1.95 -25.80
N SER A 102 -29.82 1.81 -24.99
CA SER A 102 -31.00 0.97 -25.26
C SER A 102 -31.68 1.28 -26.61
N THR A 103 -31.46 2.47 -27.17
CA THR A 103 -31.89 2.89 -28.51
C THR A 103 -31.10 2.23 -29.67
N GLY A 104 -30.13 1.36 -29.39
CA GLY A 104 -29.23 0.78 -30.40
C GLY A 104 -28.20 1.76 -30.97
N SER A 105 -28.02 2.92 -30.34
CA SER A 105 -27.08 3.96 -30.76
C SER A 105 -26.01 4.25 -29.71
N TRP A 106 -24.79 4.53 -30.15
CA TRP A 106 -23.68 4.90 -29.28
C TRP A 106 -23.87 6.27 -28.63
N SER A 107 -23.41 6.42 -27.39
CA SER A 107 -23.41 7.70 -26.67
C SER A 107 -22.79 8.82 -27.50
N ALA A 108 -23.35 10.03 -27.39
CA ALA A 108 -22.90 11.17 -28.19
C ALA A 108 -21.44 11.54 -27.86
N LEU A 109 -20.66 11.86 -28.89
CA LEU A 109 -19.33 12.42 -28.72
C LEU A 109 -19.47 13.86 -28.20
N GLN A 110 -19.36 14.05 -26.89
CA GLN A 110 -19.61 15.33 -26.25
C GLN A 110 -18.34 15.84 -25.55
N THR A 111 -18.03 17.14 -25.70
CA THR A 111 -16.92 17.78 -24.97
C THR A 111 -17.32 18.10 -23.53
N LYS A 112 -16.33 18.44 -22.70
CA LYS A 112 -16.56 19.00 -21.34
C LYS A 112 -17.49 20.23 -21.36
N ASP A 113 -17.35 21.12 -22.33
CA ASP A 113 -18.26 22.27 -22.57
C ASP A 113 -19.66 21.85 -23.11
N GLN A 114 -20.06 20.59 -22.99
CA GLN A 114 -21.30 20.00 -23.50
C GLN A 114 -21.52 20.09 -25.04
N LYS A 115 -20.51 20.46 -25.82
CA LYS A 115 -20.62 20.59 -27.29
C LYS A 115 -20.57 19.22 -27.97
N ILE A 116 -21.47 18.98 -28.92
CA ILE A 116 -21.49 17.74 -29.72
C ILE A 116 -20.45 17.82 -30.83
N VAL A 117 -19.61 16.79 -30.93
CA VAL A 117 -18.59 16.60 -31.97
C VAL A 117 -19.09 15.55 -32.97
N LYS A 118 -18.94 15.79 -34.27
CA LYS A 118 -19.48 14.88 -35.31
C LYS A 118 -18.63 13.63 -35.56
N LYS A 119 -17.30 13.70 -35.36
CA LYS A 119 -16.36 12.61 -35.61
C LYS A 119 -15.26 12.57 -34.55
N ALA A 120 -14.87 11.38 -34.12
CA ALA A 120 -13.75 11.20 -33.20
C ALA A 120 -12.41 11.34 -33.94
N GLU A 121 -11.41 11.92 -33.28
CA GLU A 121 -10.04 12.00 -33.81
C GLU A 121 -8.99 11.88 -32.70
N CYS A 122 -7.84 11.29 -33.04
CA CYS A 122 -6.67 11.28 -32.18
C CYS A 122 -5.97 12.64 -32.26
N ARG A 123 -5.91 13.35 -31.13
CA ARG A 123 -5.22 14.65 -31.02
C ARG A 123 -3.90 14.50 -30.28
N ALA A 124 -2.91 15.33 -30.62
CA ALA A 124 -1.63 15.34 -29.93
C ALA A 124 -1.83 15.76 -28.46
N ILE A 125 -1.18 15.03 -27.54
CA ILE A 125 -1.12 15.37 -26.12
C ILE A 125 -0.32 16.67 -25.97
N ARG A 126 -0.85 17.59 -25.16
CA ARG A 126 -0.29 18.93 -24.92
C ARG A 126 -0.44 19.30 -23.45
N CYS A 127 0.55 19.98 -22.90
CA CYS A 127 0.44 20.50 -21.53
C CYS A 127 -0.33 21.83 -21.51
N PRO A 128 -1.01 22.18 -20.39
CA PRO A 128 -1.71 23.45 -20.27
C PRO A 128 -0.72 24.60 -20.44
N ARG A 129 -1.06 25.60 -21.26
CA ARG A 129 -0.27 26.84 -21.31
C ARG A 129 -0.52 27.69 -20.06
N PRO A 130 0.47 28.42 -19.53
CA PRO A 130 0.22 29.47 -18.56
C PRO A 130 -0.83 30.45 -19.10
N GLN A 131 -1.79 30.83 -18.26
CA GLN A 131 -2.74 31.91 -18.57
C GLN A 131 -2.27 33.24 -18.02
N ASP A 132 -1.56 33.18 -16.90
CA ASP A 132 -1.15 34.31 -16.08
C ASP A 132 0.12 33.90 -15.30
N PHE A 133 0.96 34.88 -14.97
CA PHE A 133 2.17 34.71 -14.14
C PHE A 133 2.55 36.08 -13.57
N GLU A 134 2.46 36.22 -12.25
CA GLU A 134 2.69 37.50 -11.55
C GLU A 134 4.16 37.63 -11.11
N ASN A 135 4.67 38.87 -11.12
CA ASN A 135 5.98 39.26 -10.58
C ASN A 135 7.20 38.54 -11.19
N GLY A 136 7.05 38.08 -12.44
CA GLY A 136 8.12 37.53 -13.24
C GLY A 136 7.69 37.31 -14.69
N GLU A 137 8.52 36.60 -15.45
CA GLU A 137 8.26 36.18 -16.81
C GLU A 137 8.57 34.70 -17.04
N TYR A 138 8.10 34.17 -18.16
CA TYR A 138 8.35 32.81 -18.60
C TYR A 138 8.65 32.75 -20.10
N TRP A 139 9.47 31.78 -20.50
CA TRP A 139 9.86 31.55 -21.90
C TRP A 139 9.98 30.05 -22.22
N PRO A 140 9.76 29.64 -23.48
CA PRO A 140 9.21 30.44 -24.59
C PRO A 140 7.70 30.69 -24.41
N ARG A 141 7.15 31.77 -24.98
CA ARG A 141 5.69 32.02 -24.96
C ARG A 141 5.03 31.36 -26.19
N ALA A 142 4.49 30.16 -26.02
CA ALA A 142 3.84 29.40 -27.10
C ALA A 142 2.30 29.36 -26.98
N ALA A 143 1.62 29.18 -28.11
CA ALA A 143 0.16 28.97 -28.16
C ALA A 143 -0.26 27.59 -27.60
N TYR A 144 0.64 26.62 -27.65
CA TYR A 144 0.53 25.28 -27.08
C TYR A 144 1.94 24.73 -26.85
N TYR A 145 2.08 23.81 -25.89
CA TYR A 145 3.31 23.09 -25.60
C TYR A 145 3.08 21.60 -25.86
N ASN A 146 3.94 21.00 -26.68
CA ASN A 146 3.95 19.58 -27.00
C ASN A 146 4.77 18.80 -25.96
N LEU A 147 4.75 17.48 -26.07
CA LEU A 147 5.56 16.61 -25.22
C LEU A 147 7.06 16.90 -25.39
N SER A 148 7.78 16.90 -24.28
CA SER A 148 9.20 17.27 -24.17
C SER A 148 9.53 18.75 -24.41
N ASP A 149 8.56 19.62 -24.66
CA ASP A 149 8.80 21.08 -24.64
C ASP A 149 9.14 21.51 -23.19
N GLU A 150 10.17 22.34 -23.04
CA GLU A 150 10.59 22.93 -21.77
C GLU A 150 10.09 24.38 -21.65
N ILE A 151 9.71 24.78 -20.44
CA ILE A 151 9.37 26.16 -20.08
C ILE A 151 10.17 26.57 -18.85
N SER A 152 10.73 27.76 -18.88
CA SER A 152 11.52 28.34 -17.79
C SER A 152 10.85 29.60 -17.23
N PHE A 153 11.05 29.85 -15.94
CA PHE A 153 10.46 30.94 -15.18
C PHE A 153 11.56 31.76 -14.49
N GLN A 154 11.43 33.09 -14.54
CA GLN A 154 12.32 34.04 -13.88
C GLN A 154 11.49 35.12 -13.19
N CYS A 155 11.86 35.47 -11.95
CA CYS A 155 11.22 36.57 -11.22
C CYS A 155 11.87 37.91 -11.57
N TYR A 156 11.10 38.99 -11.45
CA TYR A 156 11.65 40.34 -11.57
C TYR A 156 12.52 40.69 -10.35
N ASP A 157 13.36 41.72 -10.50
CA ASP A 157 14.24 42.20 -9.44
C ASP A 157 13.46 42.51 -8.15
N GLY A 158 13.98 42.04 -7.01
CA GLY A 158 13.33 42.15 -5.71
C GLY A 158 12.40 40.98 -5.34
N TYR A 159 12.06 40.10 -6.29
CA TYR A 159 11.26 38.90 -6.04
C TYR A 159 12.12 37.62 -6.05
N THR A 160 11.76 36.65 -5.21
CA THR A 160 12.52 35.39 -5.06
C THR A 160 11.70 34.21 -5.58
N LEU A 161 12.28 33.47 -6.53
CA LEU A 161 11.65 32.28 -7.09
C LEU A 161 11.55 31.14 -6.07
N ARG A 162 10.36 30.55 -5.98
CA ARG A 162 10.07 29.29 -5.27
C ARG A 162 9.48 28.27 -6.24
N GLY A 163 9.68 26.99 -5.96
CA GLY A 163 9.28 25.90 -6.86
C GLY A 163 10.30 25.67 -7.99
N SER A 164 9.85 25.06 -9.09
CA SER A 164 10.75 24.64 -10.19
C SER A 164 10.96 25.77 -11.21
N ALA A 165 12.21 26.22 -11.36
CA ALA A 165 12.60 27.23 -12.35
C ALA A 165 12.40 26.76 -13.80
N ASN A 166 12.72 25.51 -14.07
CA ASN A 166 12.48 24.86 -15.36
C ASN A 166 11.46 23.74 -15.17
N ARG A 167 10.57 23.57 -16.15
CA ARG A 167 9.56 22.49 -16.17
C ARG A 167 9.44 21.92 -17.57
N THR A 168 9.27 20.60 -17.68
CA THR A 168 9.14 19.87 -18.95
C THR A 168 7.73 19.32 -19.11
N CYS A 169 7.18 19.36 -20.33
CA CYS A 169 5.88 18.78 -20.63
C CYS A 169 5.96 17.25 -20.74
N GLN A 170 5.40 16.54 -19.76
CA GLN A 170 5.45 15.10 -19.62
C GLN A 170 4.37 14.37 -20.43
N VAL A 171 4.61 13.09 -20.72
CA VAL A 171 3.69 12.20 -21.49
C VAL A 171 2.29 12.05 -20.87
N THR A 172 2.14 12.38 -19.58
CA THR A 172 0.85 12.46 -18.87
C THR A 172 0.02 13.69 -19.22
N GLY A 173 0.54 14.61 -20.03
CA GLY A 173 -0.06 15.91 -20.33
C GLY A 173 0.17 16.96 -19.24
N ARG A 174 1.07 16.70 -18.29
CA ARG A 174 1.34 17.57 -17.14
C ARG A 174 2.76 18.12 -17.19
N TRP A 175 2.99 19.24 -16.53
CA TRP A 175 4.33 19.75 -16.28
C TRP A 175 4.93 19.01 -15.07
N ASP A 176 6.18 18.57 -15.19
CA ASP A 176 6.94 18.04 -14.04
C ASP A 176 7.26 19.14 -13.01
N GLY A 177 7.89 18.77 -11.89
CA GLY A 177 8.31 19.73 -10.86
C GLY A 177 7.14 20.42 -10.14
N GLN A 178 7.47 21.44 -9.35
CA GLN A 178 6.53 22.23 -8.55
C GLN A 178 6.12 23.52 -9.28
N THR A 179 4.97 24.09 -8.90
CA THR A 179 4.53 25.40 -9.39
C THR A 179 5.61 26.46 -9.14
N ALA A 180 5.97 27.20 -10.20
CA ALA A 180 6.88 28.34 -10.11
C ALA A 180 6.15 29.54 -9.51
N ILE A 181 6.77 30.18 -8.52
CA ILE A 181 6.12 31.21 -7.69
C ILE A 181 7.12 32.34 -7.40
N CYS A 182 6.78 33.57 -7.78
CA CYS A 182 7.58 34.76 -7.49
C CYS A 182 7.06 35.62 -6.32
N ASP A 183 5.85 35.36 -5.83
CA ASP A 183 5.17 36.12 -4.76
C ASP A 183 4.27 35.21 -3.92
N ASN A 184 3.64 35.71 -2.87
CA ASN A 184 2.69 34.93 -2.06
C ASN A 184 1.45 34.53 -2.89
N GLY A 185 0.95 33.31 -2.69
CA GLY A 185 -0.27 32.83 -3.36
C GLY A 185 -0.11 32.58 -4.87
N GLY A 186 0.89 31.79 -5.26
CA GLY A 186 1.27 31.54 -6.66
C GLY A 186 0.19 30.98 -7.59
N ILE A 187 0.49 30.97 -8.90
CA ILE A 187 -0.48 30.66 -9.97
C ILE A 187 -0.10 29.34 -10.68
N PRO A 188 -0.77 28.21 -10.37
CA PRO A 188 -0.52 26.94 -11.05
C PRO A 188 -0.84 27.01 -12.55
N ILE A 189 -0.01 26.35 -13.37
CA ILE A 189 -0.10 26.45 -14.82
C ILE A 189 -1.47 25.98 -15.34
N GLY A 190 -2.07 26.78 -16.23
CA GLY A 190 -3.40 26.56 -16.79
C GLY A 190 -4.55 27.18 -15.97
N THR A 191 -4.30 27.56 -14.71
CA THR A 191 -5.23 28.35 -13.89
C THR A 191 -5.09 29.86 -14.18
N ARG A 192 -6.09 30.63 -13.74
CA ARG A 192 -6.00 32.06 -13.51
C ARG A 192 -6.46 32.37 -12.09
N LYS A 193 -5.68 33.15 -11.34
CA LYS A 193 -5.98 33.61 -9.98
C LYS A 193 -6.82 34.89 -10.00
N VAL A 194 -7.67 35.06 -9.00
CA VAL A 194 -8.40 36.29 -8.69
C VAL A 194 -8.21 36.58 -7.21
N GLY A 195 -7.64 37.75 -6.91
CA GLY A 195 -7.17 38.13 -5.57
C GLY A 195 -5.65 38.34 -5.56
N SER A 196 -5.23 39.49 -5.04
CA SER A 196 -3.82 39.94 -4.94
C SER A 196 -3.47 40.48 -3.55
N GLN A 197 -4.34 40.25 -2.56
CA GLN A 197 -4.12 40.57 -1.15
C GLN A 197 -3.97 39.25 -0.40
N TYR A 198 -2.99 39.20 0.50
CA TYR A 198 -2.52 37.97 1.17
C TYR A 198 -2.40 38.16 2.69
N ARG A 199 -3.21 39.04 3.28
CA ARG A 199 -3.28 39.22 4.73
C ARG A 199 -4.17 38.14 5.34
N LEU A 200 -4.17 38.04 6.66
CA LEU A 200 -5.07 37.17 7.42
C LEU A 200 -6.53 37.37 6.98
N GLU A 201 -7.26 36.27 6.78
CA GLU A 201 -8.62 36.18 6.22
C GLU A 201 -8.81 36.60 4.74
N ASP A 202 -7.81 37.20 4.07
CA ASP A 202 -7.90 37.44 2.62
C ASP A 202 -8.02 36.10 1.86
N SER A 203 -8.73 36.11 0.73
CA SER A 203 -9.06 34.90 -0.04
C SER A 203 -8.79 35.06 -1.52
N VAL A 204 -8.15 34.05 -2.12
CA VAL A 204 -7.92 33.94 -3.56
C VAL A 204 -8.82 32.88 -4.19
N THR A 205 -9.25 33.12 -5.43
CA THR A 205 -10.10 32.19 -6.19
C THR A 205 -9.46 31.85 -7.54
N TYR A 206 -9.44 30.58 -7.90
CA TYR A 206 -8.80 30.07 -9.11
C TYR A 206 -9.84 29.55 -10.11
N TYR A 207 -9.52 29.71 -11.39
CA TYR A 207 -10.36 29.24 -12.50
C TYR A 207 -9.50 28.54 -13.55
N CYS A 208 -9.96 27.41 -14.08
CA CYS A 208 -9.32 26.75 -15.21
C CYS A 208 -9.77 27.33 -16.55
N SER A 209 -8.92 27.16 -17.55
CA SER A 209 -9.25 27.46 -18.95
C SER A 209 -10.40 26.58 -19.46
N ARG A 210 -11.19 27.09 -20.43
CA ARG A 210 -12.32 26.35 -21.03
C ARG A 210 -11.89 24.96 -21.51
N GLY A 211 -12.73 23.96 -21.27
CA GLY A 211 -12.46 22.55 -21.55
C GLY A 211 -11.73 21.78 -20.43
N LEU A 212 -11.02 22.44 -19.51
CA LEU A 212 -10.30 21.77 -18.41
C LEU A 212 -11.13 21.78 -17.12
N THR A 213 -10.95 20.74 -16.29
CA THR A 213 -11.60 20.60 -14.98
C THR A 213 -10.64 21.02 -13.86
N LEU A 214 -11.11 21.78 -12.87
CA LEU A 214 -10.31 22.15 -11.69
C LEU A 214 -10.28 20.98 -10.69
N ARG A 215 -9.07 20.57 -10.33
CA ARG A 215 -8.73 19.67 -9.21
C ARG A 215 -8.17 20.51 -8.07
N GLY A 216 -8.37 20.08 -6.82
CA GLY A 216 -7.98 20.83 -5.63
C GLY A 216 -9.01 21.88 -5.21
N SER A 217 -8.55 22.94 -4.53
CA SER A 217 -9.44 23.99 -4.01
C SER A 217 -9.63 25.16 -4.98
N GLN A 218 -10.88 25.41 -5.39
CA GLN A 218 -11.24 26.59 -6.19
C GLN A 218 -11.02 27.91 -5.43
N ARG A 219 -11.24 27.92 -4.10
CA ARG A 219 -10.99 29.07 -3.22
C ARG A 219 -10.05 28.65 -2.10
N ARG A 220 -9.07 29.50 -1.78
CA ARG A 220 -8.16 29.36 -0.64
C ARG A 220 -8.16 30.64 0.17
N THR A 221 -8.02 30.53 1.49
CA THR A 221 -8.07 31.65 2.44
C THR A 221 -6.85 31.63 3.35
N CYS A 222 -6.23 32.78 3.61
CA CYS A 222 -5.07 32.88 4.50
C CYS A 222 -5.51 32.68 5.97
N GLN A 223 -4.86 31.75 6.66
CA GLN A 223 -5.16 31.36 8.04
C GLN A 223 -4.20 32.03 9.04
N GLU A 224 -4.54 31.98 10.32
CA GLU A 224 -3.77 32.63 11.41
C GLU A 224 -2.34 32.08 11.53
N GLY A 225 -2.12 30.80 11.20
CA GLY A 225 -0.79 30.18 11.13
C GLY A 225 0.04 30.52 9.88
N GLY A 226 -0.40 31.45 9.03
CA GLY A 226 0.29 31.84 7.79
C GLY A 226 0.18 30.83 6.64
N SER A 227 -0.62 29.77 6.80
CA SER A 227 -0.95 28.77 5.78
C SER A 227 -2.16 29.19 4.94
N TRP A 228 -2.30 28.60 3.75
CA TRP A 228 -3.51 28.72 2.92
C TRP A 228 -4.44 27.54 3.15
N SER A 229 -5.71 27.80 3.42
CA SER A 229 -6.72 26.74 3.52
C SER A 229 -6.88 25.96 2.22
N GLY A 230 -7.33 24.71 2.31
CA GLY A 230 -7.48 23.85 1.14
C GLY A 230 -6.16 23.36 0.56
N THR A 231 -6.22 22.71 -0.61
CA THR A 231 -5.02 22.26 -1.37
C THR A 231 -4.80 23.10 -2.63
N GLU A 232 -3.59 23.10 -3.19
CA GLU A 232 -3.25 23.83 -4.41
C GLU A 232 -4.09 23.33 -5.61
N PRO A 233 -4.68 24.23 -6.42
CA PRO A 233 -5.48 23.80 -7.57
C PRO A 233 -4.62 23.42 -8.77
N SER A 234 -5.10 22.46 -9.56
CA SER A 234 -4.52 22.14 -10.87
C SER A 234 -5.62 21.97 -11.93
N CYS A 235 -5.29 22.26 -13.19
CA CYS A 235 -6.22 22.08 -14.29
C CYS A 235 -5.96 20.76 -15.02
N GLN A 236 -6.97 19.88 -15.01
CA GLN A 236 -6.89 18.55 -15.59
C GLN A 236 -7.70 18.48 -16.89
N ASP A 237 -7.10 17.97 -17.96
CA ASP A 237 -7.80 17.61 -19.20
C ASP A 237 -8.35 16.17 -19.14
N SER A 238 -9.11 15.74 -20.15
CA SER A 238 -9.75 14.42 -20.20
C SER A 238 -8.73 13.26 -20.24
N PHE A 239 -7.59 13.47 -20.90
CA PHE A 239 -6.52 12.49 -21.08
C PHE A 239 -5.48 12.47 -19.96
N MET A 240 -5.45 13.47 -19.07
CA MET A 240 -4.46 13.52 -17.99
C MET A 240 -4.71 12.43 -16.96
N TYR A 241 -3.62 11.88 -16.41
CA TYR A 241 -3.65 10.88 -15.35
C TYR A 241 -2.44 11.05 -14.42
N ASP A 242 -2.57 10.57 -13.19
CA ASP A 242 -1.48 10.44 -12.23
C ASP A 242 -0.64 9.20 -12.53
N THR A 243 0.69 9.30 -12.47
CA THR A 243 1.56 8.11 -12.57
C THR A 243 1.49 7.27 -11.30
N PRO A 244 1.83 5.97 -11.35
CA PRO A 244 1.82 5.12 -10.15
C PRO A 244 2.66 5.67 -9.00
N ALA A 245 3.80 6.29 -9.32
CA ALA A 245 4.73 6.86 -8.35
C ALA A 245 4.16 8.13 -7.69
N GLU A 246 3.60 9.05 -8.49
CA GLU A 246 2.92 10.27 -7.99
C GLU A 246 1.81 9.93 -6.99
N VAL A 247 0.98 8.91 -7.30
CA VAL A 247 -0.10 8.49 -6.41
C VAL A 247 0.46 7.83 -5.15
N ALA A 248 1.45 6.94 -5.29
CA ALA A 248 2.00 6.19 -4.16
C ALA A 248 2.68 7.12 -3.15
N GLU A 249 3.51 8.06 -3.63
CA GLU A 249 4.20 9.05 -2.80
C GLU A 249 3.23 10.00 -2.11
N ALA A 250 2.26 10.56 -2.86
CA ALA A 250 1.32 11.54 -2.30
C ALA A 250 0.27 10.91 -1.36
N PHE A 251 -0.19 9.68 -1.64
CA PHE A 251 -1.11 8.97 -0.75
C PHE A 251 -0.41 8.51 0.54
N LEU A 252 0.82 8.00 0.45
CA LEU A 252 1.55 7.56 1.64
C LEU A 252 2.04 8.70 2.51
N SER A 253 2.58 9.77 1.94
CA SER A 253 3.10 10.89 2.75
C SER A 253 1.99 11.44 3.66
N SER A 254 0.82 11.72 3.07
CA SER A 254 -0.40 12.05 3.82
C SER A 254 -0.79 10.94 4.82
N LEU A 255 -0.99 9.69 4.39
CA LEU A 255 -1.48 8.63 5.29
C LEU A 255 -0.51 8.27 6.43
N THR A 256 0.81 8.25 6.18
CA THR A 256 1.82 7.89 7.19
C THR A 256 1.95 8.97 8.25
N GLU A 257 1.86 10.26 7.91
CA GLU A 257 1.75 11.34 8.89
C GLU A 257 0.49 11.20 9.77
N ARG A 258 -0.62 10.70 9.21
CA ARG A 258 -1.84 10.38 9.97
C ARG A 258 -1.69 9.16 10.88
N ILE A 259 -0.83 8.20 10.52
CA ILE A 259 -0.47 7.04 11.37
C ILE A 259 0.49 7.50 12.48
N GLU A 260 1.62 8.13 12.15
CA GLU A 260 2.61 8.62 13.13
C GLU A 260 1.98 9.58 14.16
N GLY A 261 1.09 10.47 13.72
CA GLY A 261 0.42 11.39 14.64
C GLY A 261 -0.65 10.75 15.53
N ALA A 262 -1.07 9.50 15.28
CA ALA A 262 -1.96 8.76 16.18
C ALA A 262 -1.22 8.27 17.45
N ASP A 263 0.12 8.25 17.41
CA ASP A 263 1.01 7.80 18.49
C ASP A 263 1.32 8.91 19.51
N ALA A 264 0.85 10.15 19.28
CA ALA A 264 1.32 11.36 19.98
C ALA A 264 0.27 11.98 20.92
N GLU A 265 0.19 11.50 22.16
CA GLU A 265 -0.15 12.34 23.32
C GLU A 265 1.10 12.55 24.19
N ASP A 266 1.90 13.58 23.88
CA ASP A 266 2.57 14.40 24.89
C ASP A 266 3.13 15.71 24.30
N GLY A 267 3.01 16.80 25.05
CA GLY A 267 3.16 18.18 24.55
C GLY A 267 4.59 18.65 24.25
N HIS A 268 5.29 18.04 23.30
CA HIS A 268 6.62 18.49 22.84
C HIS A 268 6.55 19.25 21.50
N SER A 269 7.37 20.30 21.39
CA SER A 269 7.38 21.19 20.23
C SER A 269 8.03 20.54 19.00
N PRO A 270 7.57 20.85 17.76
CA PRO A 270 8.18 20.31 16.55
C PRO A 270 9.56 20.94 16.32
N GLY A 271 10.62 20.15 16.48
CA GLY A 271 11.99 20.65 16.29
C GLY A 271 13.11 19.61 16.41
N GLU A 272 12.97 18.57 17.23
CA GLU A 272 14.02 17.56 17.38
C GLU A 272 13.83 16.34 16.46
N GLN A 273 14.89 15.98 15.74
CA GLN A 273 14.97 14.76 14.92
C GLN A 273 15.13 13.51 15.79
N GLN A 274 14.15 13.20 16.63
CA GLN A 274 14.11 11.89 17.28
C GLN A 274 13.70 10.79 16.28
N LYS A 275 14.31 9.61 16.48
CA LYS A 275 14.20 8.45 15.59
C LYS A 275 12.74 8.02 15.48
N ARG A 276 12.11 8.25 14.32
CA ARG A 276 10.73 7.83 14.05
C ARG A 276 10.61 6.31 14.14
N ARG A 277 10.07 5.85 15.26
CA ARG A 277 9.72 4.46 15.52
C ARG A 277 8.20 4.46 15.64
N ILE A 278 7.51 3.95 14.63
CA ILE A 278 6.05 3.77 14.68
C ILE A 278 5.79 2.81 15.85
N VAL A 279 5.22 3.35 16.92
CA VAL A 279 4.85 2.64 18.14
C VAL A 279 3.51 3.20 18.53
N LEU A 280 2.46 2.60 17.99
CA LEU A 280 1.09 2.89 18.39
C LEU A 280 0.97 2.80 19.90
N ASP A 281 0.62 3.92 20.50
CA ASP A 281 0.06 3.96 21.84
C ASP A 281 -1.24 3.12 21.84
N PRO A 282 -1.42 2.17 22.78
CA PRO A 282 -2.69 1.50 23.03
C PRO A 282 -3.92 2.41 23.19
N SER A 283 -3.77 3.73 23.39
CA SER A 283 -4.88 4.68 23.51
C SER A 283 -5.39 5.29 22.18
N GLY A 284 -4.57 5.26 21.12
CA GLY A 284 -4.89 5.85 19.81
C GLY A 284 -5.71 4.92 18.91
N SER A 285 -6.89 5.35 18.48
CA SER A 285 -7.84 4.54 17.68
C SER A 285 -7.96 5.06 16.25
N MET A 286 -7.81 4.18 15.25
CA MET A 286 -7.97 4.51 13.83
C MET A 286 -8.98 3.58 13.14
N ASN A 287 -9.91 4.19 12.40
CA ASN A 287 -10.94 3.51 11.61
C ASN A 287 -10.71 3.74 10.11
N ILE A 288 -10.67 2.67 9.32
CA ILE A 288 -10.53 2.74 7.85
C ILE A 288 -11.79 2.19 7.17
N TYR A 289 -12.45 3.02 6.36
CA TYR A 289 -13.67 2.69 5.65
C TYR A 289 -13.39 2.47 4.16
N LEU A 290 -13.38 1.21 3.74
CA LEU A 290 -13.14 0.80 2.35
C LEU A 290 -14.47 0.75 1.60
N VAL A 291 -14.67 1.67 0.65
CA VAL A 291 -15.93 1.83 -0.10
C VAL A 291 -15.66 1.60 -1.58
N LEU A 292 -16.17 0.49 -2.11
CA LEU A 292 -15.93 0.03 -3.48
C LEU A 292 -17.20 0.09 -4.33
N ASP A 293 -17.14 0.85 -5.42
CA ASP A 293 -18.20 0.94 -6.41
C ASP A 293 -18.27 -0.35 -7.25
N GLY A 294 -19.41 -1.03 -7.19
CA GLY A 294 -19.76 -2.23 -7.96
C GLY A 294 -20.83 -1.99 -9.02
N SER A 295 -21.07 -0.73 -9.40
CA SER A 295 -22.06 -0.38 -10.43
C SER A 295 -21.59 -0.75 -11.84
N ASP A 296 -22.53 -0.78 -12.79
CA ASP A 296 -22.27 -1.26 -14.15
C ASP A 296 -21.25 -0.43 -14.92
N SER A 297 -21.03 0.84 -14.56
CA SER A 297 -20.05 1.69 -15.24
C SER A 297 -18.61 1.21 -15.01
N ILE A 298 -18.30 0.72 -13.80
CA ILE A 298 -17.00 0.19 -13.40
C ILE A 298 -16.61 -1.05 -14.21
N GLY A 299 -17.45 -2.09 -14.20
CA GLY A 299 -17.21 -3.36 -14.86
C GLY A 299 -16.22 -4.30 -14.15
N ALA A 300 -16.41 -5.61 -14.34
CA ALA A 300 -15.74 -6.68 -13.58
C ALA A 300 -14.21 -6.58 -13.49
N ARG A 301 -13.48 -6.31 -14.61
CA ARG A 301 -12.00 -6.19 -14.57
C ARG A 301 -11.55 -5.08 -13.61
N ASN A 302 -12.23 -3.94 -13.64
CA ASN A 302 -11.85 -2.78 -12.83
C ASN A 302 -12.21 -2.99 -11.36
N PHE A 303 -13.37 -3.60 -11.09
CA PHE A 303 -13.77 -4.02 -9.76
C PHE A 303 -12.77 -5.01 -9.12
N THR A 304 -12.36 -6.04 -9.85
CA THR A 304 -11.36 -7.03 -9.37
C THR A 304 -9.99 -6.39 -9.16
N GLY A 305 -9.53 -5.51 -10.06
CA GLY A 305 -8.29 -4.78 -9.86
C GLY A 305 -8.32 -3.89 -8.62
N ALA A 306 -9.43 -3.17 -8.39
CA ALA A 306 -9.63 -2.32 -7.22
C ALA A 306 -9.64 -3.15 -5.92
N LYS A 307 -10.28 -4.33 -5.94
CA LYS A 307 -10.23 -5.32 -4.85
C LYS A 307 -8.80 -5.77 -4.52
N ASN A 308 -7.99 -6.08 -5.54
CA ASN A 308 -6.58 -6.44 -5.36
C ASN A 308 -5.74 -5.28 -4.80
N CYS A 309 -5.99 -4.06 -5.26
CA CYS A 309 -5.35 -2.85 -4.73
C CYS A 309 -5.64 -2.65 -3.23
N LEU A 310 -6.90 -2.81 -2.82
CA LEU A 310 -7.30 -2.74 -1.41
C LEU A 310 -6.68 -3.86 -0.55
N LYS A 311 -6.47 -5.05 -1.13
CA LYS A 311 -5.76 -6.15 -0.46
C LYS A 311 -4.29 -5.81 -0.20
N ALA A 312 -3.58 -5.33 -1.22
CA ALA A 312 -2.20 -4.86 -1.07
C ALA A 312 -2.09 -3.71 -0.06
N PHE A 313 -3.07 -2.80 -0.04
CA PHE A 313 -3.19 -1.75 0.96
C PHE A 313 -3.30 -2.27 2.40
N ILE A 314 -4.24 -3.19 2.68
CA ILE A 314 -4.43 -3.78 4.01
C ILE A 314 -3.14 -4.50 4.47
N GLU A 315 -2.49 -5.25 3.57
CA GLU A 315 -1.23 -5.92 3.85
C GLU A 315 -0.09 -4.93 4.17
N LYS A 316 -0.02 -3.79 3.44
CA LYS A 316 0.95 -2.72 3.69
C LYS A 316 0.69 -2.02 5.04
N VAL A 317 -0.55 -1.67 5.36
CA VAL A 317 -0.90 -1.05 6.67
C VAL A 317 -0.54 -1.99 7.81
N ALA A 318 -0.88 -3.28 7.71
CA ALA A 318 -0.49 -4.29 8.69
C ALA A 318 1.04 -4.49 8.79
N SER A 319 1.81 -4.21 7.73
CA SER A 319 3.28 -4.31 7.75
C SER A 319 3.97 -3.27 8.64
N TYR A 320 3.32 -2.13 8.89
CA TYR A 320 3.78 -1.11 9.85
C TYR A 320 3.55 -1.50 11.32
N GLY A 321 2.93 -2.66 11.58
CA GLY A 321 2.51 -3.07 12.94
C GLY A 321 1.20 -2.43 13.41
N VAL A 322 0.44 -1.82 12.49
CA VAL A 322 -0.77 -1.05 12.78
C VAL A 322 -2.02 -1.91 12.60
N ASN A 323 -2.89 -1.91 13.62
CA ASN A 323 -4.13 -2.70 13.67
C ASN A 323 -5.40 -1.80 13.70
N PRO A 324 -5.67 -1.01 12.65
CA PRO A 324 -6.87 -0.17 12.61
C PRO A 324 -8.11 -1.02 12.41
N LYS A 325 -9.27 -0.51 12.82
CA LYS A 325 -10.56 -1.18 12.57
C LYS A 325 -11.03 -0.87 11.17
N TYR A 326 -11.24 -1.91 10.37
CA TYR A 326 -11.74 -1.78 9.01
C TYR A 326 -13.27 -1.84 8.96
N ALA A 327 -13.87 -1.09 8.05
CA ALA A 327 -15.19 -1.37 7.49
C ALA A 327 -15.04 -1.63 5.99
N LEU A 328 -15.90 -2.49 5.45
CA LEU A 328 -15.87 -2.90 4.05
C LEU A 328 -17.28 -2.82 3.48
N VAL A 329 -17.46 -1.94 2.49
CA VAL A 329 -18.73 -1.62 1.87
C VAL A 329 -18.58 -1.73 0.36
N THR A 330 -19.49 -2.46 -0.29
CA THR A 330 -19.67 -2.39 -1.75
C THR A 330 -21.02 -1.78 -2.06
N TYR A 331 -21.14 -1.06 -3.18
CA TYR A 331 -22.41 -0.44 -3.54
C TYR A 331 -22.67 -0.39 -5.05
N ALA A 332 -23.95 -0.40 -5.39
CA ALA A 332 -24.48 -0.06 -6.70
C ALA A 332 -25.77 0.74 -6.48
N THR A 333 -26.94 0.23 -6.88
CA THR A 333 -28.25 0.79 -6.48
C THR A 333 -28.47 0.68 -4.97
N ASP A 334 -28.08 -0.47 -4.41
CA ASP A 334 -28.12 -0.79 -2.99
C ASP A 334 -26.69 -0.87 -2.41
N THR A 335 -26.59 -0.93 -1.08
CA THR A 335 -25.32 -0.87 -0.34
C THR A 335 -25.17 -2.13 0.51
N ASN A 336 -24.12 -2.90 0.26
CA ASN A 336 -23.79 -4.13 0.95
C ASN A 336 -22.67 -3.84 1.96
N ILE A 337 -23.01 -3.86 3.25
CA ILE A 337 -22.05 -3.72 4.36
C ILE A 337 -21.56 -5.12 4.72
N LEU A 338 -20.27 -5.39 4.49
CA LEU A 338 -19.66 -6.71 4.65
C LEU A 338 -18.83 -6.83 5.94
N ILE A 339 -18.30 -5.71 6.40
CA ILE A 339 -17.59 -5.55 7.68
C ILE A 339 -17.97 -4.18 8.27
N ARG A 340 -18.21 -4.13 9.57
CA ARG A 340 -18.37 -2.89 10.36
C ARG A 340 -17.18 -2.70 11.29
N VAL A 341 -16.82 -1.45 11.59
CA VAL A 341 -15.81 -1.13 12.64
C VAL A 341 -16.22 -1.59 14.05
N SER A 342 -17.48 -1.96 14.25
CA SER A 342 -18.00 -2.56 15.48
C SER A 342 -17.73 -4.07 15.59
N ASP A 343 -17.36 -4.75 14.50
CA ASP A 343 -17.16 -6.19 14.49
C ASP A 343 -15.86 -6.53 15.24
N ALA A 344 -15.86 -7.59 16.06
CA ALA A 344 -14.71 -7.96 16.89
C ALA A 344 -13.42 -8.22 16.07
N GLU A 345 -13.57 -8.83 14.90
CA GLU A 345 -12.46 -9.12 13.96
C GLU A 345 -12.14 -7.95 13.01
N SER A 346 -12.77 -6.78 13.16
CA SER A 346 -12.55 -5.63 12.26
C SER A 346 -11.11 -5.12 12.23
N SER A 347 -10.33 -5.34 13.30
CA SER A 347 -8.89 -5.03 13.33
C SER A 347 -7.98 -6.16 12.82
N ASN A 348 -8.53 -7.34 12.56
CA ASN A 348 -7.78 -8.49 12.06
C ASN A 348 -7.62 -8.40 10.53
N ALA A 349 -6.51 -7.80 10.08
CA ALA A 349 -6.18 -7.62 8.67
C ALA A 349 -6.29 -8.91 7.82
N ALA A 350 -6.01 -10.10 8.39
CA ALA A 350 -6.15 -11.36 7.65
C ALA A 350 -7.62 -11.74 7.41
N TRP A 351 -8.49 -11.55 8.41
CA TRP A 351 -9.93 -11.79 8.29
C TRP A 351 -10.59 -10.76 7.36
N VAL A 352 -10.18 -9.49 7.43
CA VAL A 352 -10.62 -8.43 6.50
C VAL A 352 -10.25 -8.80 5.05
N THR A 353 -9.02 -9.28 4.82
CA THR A 353 -8.58 -9.76 3.51
C THR A 353 -9.36 -10.99 3.03
N GLU A 354 -9.66 -11.95 3.90
CA GLU A 354 -10.49 -13.13 3.56
C GLU A 354 -11.92 -12.73 3.14
N LYS A 355 -12.51 -11.75 3.84
CA LYS A 355 -13.81 -11.17 3.50
C LYS A 355 -13.76 -10.42 2.17
N LEU A 356 -12.70 -9.65 1.92
CA LEU A 356 -12.46 -8.95 0.66
C LEU A 356 -12.31 -9.94 -0.51
N ASP A 357 -11.54 -11.02 -0.35
CA ASP A 357 -11.36 -12.04 -1.39
C ASP A 357 -12.69 -12.67 -1.84
N LYS A 358 -13.66 -12.86 -0.93
CA LYS A 358 -14.98 -13.45 -1.22
C LYS A 358 -15.94 -12.57 -2.03
N ILE A 359 -15.66 -11.27 -2.18
CA ILE A 359 -16.53 -10.35 -2.92
C ILE A 359 -16.49 -10.63 -4.43
N SER A 360 -17.65 -10.71 -5.06
CA SER A 360 -17.81 -10.77 -6.51
C SER A 360 -18.37 -9.47 -7.08
N TYR A 361 -18.01 -9.15 -8.33
CA TYR A 361 -18.71 -8.12 -9.09
C TYR A 361 -20.19 -8.48 -9.32
N GLU A 362 -20.47 -9.77 -9.43
CA GLU A 362 -21.80 -10.31 -9.68
C GLU A 362 -22.79 -10.05 -8.52
N ASP A 363 -22.30 -9.72 -7.32
CA ASP A 363 -23.11 -9.43 -6.14
C ASP A 363 -24.07 -8.23 -6.33
N HIS A 364 -23.79 -7.37 -7.33
CA HIS A 364 -24.61 -6.21 -7.69
C HIS A 364 -25.32 -6.34 -9.05
N LYS A 365 -25.15 -7.45 -9.79
CA LYS A 365 -25.56 -7.61 -11.21
C LYS A 365 -27.06 -7.38 -11.49
N LEU A 366 -27.92 -7.55 -10.49
CA LEU A 366 -29.37 -7.35 -10.62
C LEU A 366 -29.82 -5.90 -10.40
N LYS A 367 -28.99 -5.04 -9.80
CA LYS A 367 -29.32 -3.64 -9.47
C LYS A 367 -28.09 -2.73 -9.59
N THR A 368 -27.72 -2.47 -10.83
CA THR A 368 -26.39 -1.95 -11.21
C THR A 368 -26.27 -0.42 -11.31
N GLY A 369 -27.23 0.33 -10.74
CA GLY A 369 -27.14 1.79 -10.65
C GLY A 369 -26.02 2.26 -9.71
N THR A 370 -25.88 3.58 -9.52
CA THR A 370 -24.73 4.17 -8.81
C THR A 370 -25.22 5.15 -7.74
N ASN A 371 -25.40 4.65 -6.51
CA ASN A 371 -25.94 5.39 -5.37
C ASN A 371 -24.87 5.69 -4.30
N THR A 372 -23.85 6.46 -4.67
CA THR A 372 -22.73 6.84 -3.79
C THR A 372 -23.20 7.51 -2.49
N LYS A 373 -24.31 8.26 -2.53
CA LYS A 373 -24.89 8.89 -1.32
C LYS A 373 -25.31 7.85 -0.28
N LYS A 374 -25.99 6.77 -0.69
CA LYS A 374 -26.39 5.68 0.22
C LYS A 374 -25.18 4.92 0.78
N ALA A 375 -24.11 4.79 0.00
CA ALA A 375 -22.85 4.20 0.45
C ALA A 375 -22.16 5.05 1.54
N LEU A 376 -22.08 6.38 1.35
CA LEU A 376 -21.54 7.28 2.37
C LEU A 376 -22.44 7.37 3.62
N LEU A 377 -23.76 7.27 3.47
CA LEU A 377 -24.68 7.20 4.62
C LEU A 377 -24.46 5.91 5.44
N ALA A 378 -24.07 4.79 4.81
CA ALA A 378 -23.66 3.61 5.55
C ALA A 378 -22.38 3.85 6.37
N VAL A 379 -21.43 4.63 5.84
CA VAL A 379 -20.21 5.05 6.57
C VAL A 379 -20.56 5.98 7.73
N TYR A 380 -21.38 7.00 7.52
CA TYR A 380 -21.90 7.89 8.57
C TYR A 380 -22.56 7.08 9.71
N ASN A 381 -23.42 6.12 9.38
CA ASN A 381 -24.08 5.26 10.36
C ASN A 381 -23.12 4.32 11.13
N MET A 382 -21.91 4.08 10.62
CA MET A 382 -20.85 3.34 11.32
C MET A 382 -19.93 4.25 12.15
N MET A 383 -20.04 5.57 12.01
CA MET A 383 -19.39 6.57 12.87
C MET A 383 -20.33 7.06 13.98
N SER A 384 -21.64 7.07 13.74
CA SER A 384 -22.66 7.49 14.70
C SER A 384 -22.79 6.55 15.89
N TRP A 385 -23.11 7.11 17.05
CA TRP A 385 -23.40 6.41 18.31
C TRP A 385 -24.90 6.48 18.65
N ALA A 386 -25.33 5.66 19.61
CA ALA A 386 -26.69 5.66 20.12
C ALA A 386 -26.82 6.57 21.36
N GLY A 387 -27.85 7.42 21.40
CA GLY A 387 -28.11 8.37 22.48
C GLY A 387 -27.45 9.74 22.26
N ASP A 388 -27.74 10.68 23.17
CA ASP A 388 -27.37 12.10 23.02
C ASP A 388 -25.89 12.40 23.35
N ALA A 389 -25.19 11.47 24.01
CA ALA A 389 -23.80 11.63 24.44
C ALA A 389 -22.84 10.76 23.62
N PRO A 390 -21.70 11.31 23.16
CA PRO A 390 -20.71 10.54 22.41
C PRO A 390 -19.92 9.57 23.30
N PRO A 391 -19.41 8.45 22.75
CA PRO A 391 -18.64 7.46 23.51
C PRO A 391 -17.27 8.01 23.93
N GLU A 392 -16.71 7.46 25.01
CA GLU A 392 -15.36 7.84 25.47
C GLU A 392 -14.31 7.62 24.37
N GLY A 393 -13.41 8.59 24.18
CA GLY A 393 -12.37 8.54 23.14
C GLY A 393 -12.84 8.83 21.70
N TRP A 394 -14.12 9.19 21.48
CA TRP A 394 -14.61 9.56 20.14
C TRP A 394 -13.75 10.66 19.48
N ASN A 395 -13.37 11.66 20.26
CA ASN A 395 -12.62 12.84 19.82
C ASN A 395 -11.12 12.54 19.54
N ARG A 396 -10.62 11.39 19.98
CA ARG A 396 -9.28 10.86 19.69
C ARG A 396 -9.23 9.97 18.45
N THR A 397 -10.37 9.45 17.99
CA THR A 397 -10.41 8.49 16.89
C THR A 397 -10.19 9.17 15.54
N ARG A 398 -9.23 8.67 14.74
CA ARG A 398 -8.96 9.12 13.38
C ARG A 398 -9.76 8.30 12.37
N HIS A 399 -10.38 8.95 11.39
CA HIS A 399 -11.24 8.30 10.40
C HIS A 399 -10.68 8.49 8.98
N VAL A 400 -10.46 7.39 8.27
CA VAL A 400 -9.95 7.39 6.90
C VAL A 400 -10.98 6.72 5.98
N ILE A 401 -11.54 7.44 5.03
CA ILE A 401 -12.44 6.91 3.99
C ILE A 401 -11.63 6.72 2.72
N ILE A 402 -11.67 5.52 2.13
CA ILE A 402 -11.08 5.20 0.83
C ILE A 402 -12.21 4.79 -0.11
N LEU A 403 -12.55 5.68 -1.04
CA LEU A 403 -13.61 5.49 -2.03
C LEU A 403 -13.00 5.19 -3.41
N MET A 404 -13.39 4.06 -4.01
CA MET A 404 -13.01 3.67 -5.38
C MET A 404 -14.25 3.71 -6.28
N THR A 405 -14.33 4.67 -7.20
CA THR A 405 -15.51 4.95 -8.06
C THR A 405 -15.11 5.68 -9.35
N ASP A 406 -15.95 5.67 -10.38
CA ASP A 406 -15.82 6.57 -11.54
C ASP A 406 -16.44 7.96 -11.28
N GLY A 407 -17.17 8.14 -10.16
CA GLY A 407 -17.86 9.38 -9.81
C GLY A 407 -19.17 9.64 -10.57
N GLN A 408 -19.65 8.70 -11.39
CA GLN A 408 -20.91 8.83 -12.15
C GLN A 408 -22.15 8.43 -11.35
N HIS A 409 -22.33 9.04 -10.18
CA HIS A 409 -23.55 8.83 -9.39
C HIS A 409 -24.80 9.25 -10.17
N ASN A 410 -25.81 8.38 -10.18
CA ASN A 410 -27.07 8.55 -10.91
C ASN A 410 -28.31 8.27 -10.05
N MET A 411 -28.12 7.91 -8.78
CA MET A 411 -29.18 7.69 -7.78
C MET A 411 -28.83 8.40 -6.46
N GLY A 412 -29.85 8.75 -5.67
CA GLY A 412 -29.69 9.41 -4.37
C GLY A 412 -29.43 10.92 -4.40
N GLY A 413 -29.00 11.46 -5.55
CA GLY A 413 -28.59 12.85 -5.71
C GLY A 413 -27.15 13.09 -5.26
N ASP A 414 -26.80 14.35 -5.00
CA ASP A 414 -25.45 14.75 -4.62
C ASP A 414 -24.98 14.01 -3.32
N PRO A 415 -23.82 13.32 -3.36
CA PRO A 415 -23.22 12.70 -2.18
C PRO A 415 -22.46 13.67 -1.25
N VAL A 416 -22.06 14.87 -1.70
CA VAL A 416 -21.25 15.82 -0.92
C VAL A 416 -21.88 16.25 0.41
N PRO A 417 -23.21 16.46 0.53
CA PRO A 417 -23.84 16.76 1.83
C PRO A 417 -23.53 15.73 2.92
N VAL A 418 -23.38 14.45 2.58
CA VAL A 418 -23.07 13.39 3.57
C VAL A 418 -21.65 13.54 4.13
N ILE A 419 -20.70 14.08 3.35
CA ILE A 419 -19.37 14.42 3.87
C ILE A 419 -19.46 15.59 4.86
N GLN A 420 -20.36 16.54 4.64
CA GLN A 420 -20.62 17.62 5.61
C GLN A 420 -21.31 17.09 6.87
N ASP A 421 -22.25 16.15 6.74
CA ASP A 421 -22.89 15.48 7.87
C ASP A 421 -21.85 14.69 8.71
N ILE A 422 -20.91 13.98 8.06
CA ILE A 422 -19.79 13.30 8.74
C ILE A 422 -18.89 14.30 9.48
N ARG A 423 -18.51 15.42 8.84
CA ARG A 423 -17.71 16.48 9.49
C ARG A 423 -18.45 17.09 10.67
N SER A 424 -19.77 17.29 10.54
CA SER A 424 -20.67 17.79 11.58
C SER A 424 -20.76 16.80 12.77
N LEU A 425 -20.80 15.50 12.51
CA LEU A 425 -20.77 14.46 13.54
C LEU A 425 -19.44 14.43 14.32
N LEU A 426 -18.32 14.60 13.61
CA LEU A 426 -16.96 14.54 14.19
C LEU A 426 -16.44 15.89 14.73
N ASP A 427 -17.30 16.91 14.73
CA ASP A 427 -17.03 18.31 15.15
C ASP A 427 -15.86 18.98 14.41
N ILE A 428 -15.71 18.68 13.11
CA ILE A 428 -14.61 19.15 12.28
C ILE A 428 -14.97 20.48 11.59
N GLY A 429 -14.07 21.46 11.73
CA GLY A 429 -14.19 22.79 11.14
C GLY A 429 -15.19 23.71 11.83
N ARG A 430 -15.69 23.36 13.03
CA ARG A 430 -16.63 24.19 13.80
C ARG A 430 -15.93 25.22 14.69
N ASP A 431 -14.89 24.81 15.42
CA ASP A 431 -14.05 25.71 16.21
C ASP A 431 -12.87 26.22 15.37
N ARG A 432 -12.66 27.54 15.36
CA ARG A 432 -11.49 28.16 14.71
C ARG A 432 -10.19 27.85 15.47
N LYS A 433 -10.24 27.66 16.79
CA LYS A 433 -9.06 27.37 17.63
C LYS A 433 -8.66 25.89 17.57
N ASN A 434 -9.62 25.00 17.38
CA ASN A 434 -9.37 23.57 17.15
C ASN A 434 -10.17 23.08 15.93
N PRO A 435 -9.65 23.25 14.69
CA PRO A 435 -10.37 22.87 13.48
C PRO A 435 -10.59 21.36 13.30
N ARG A 436 -9.83 20.50 14.00
CA ARG A 436 -9.93 19.03 13.97
C ARG A 436 -9.84 18.39 12.56
N GLU A 437 -9.31 19.09 11.56
CA GLU A 437 -9.19 18.57 10.17
C GLU A 437 -8.36 17.28 10.08
N ASP A 438 -7.44 17.07 11.02
CA ASP A 438 -6.56 15.90 11.12
C ASP A 438 -7.28 14.58 11.50
N TYR A 439 -8.55 14.65 11.91
CA TYR A 439 -9.33 13.48 12.33
C TYR A 439 -10.18 12.86 11.20
N LEU A 440 -10.22 13.48 10.01
CA LEU A 440 -10.91 12.93 8.84
C LEU A 440 -10.09 13.10 7.55
N ASP A 441 -9.85 11.99 6.87
CA ASP A 441 -9.27 11.96 5.53
C ASP A 441 -10.16 11.19 4.56
N VAL A 442 -10.53 11.80 3.44
CA VAL A 442 -11.39 11.23 2.41
C VAL A 442 -10.61 11.12 1.10
N TYR A 443 -10.10 9.92 0.83
CA TYR A 443 -9.37 9.60 -0.39
C TYR A 443 -10.34 9.06 -1.46
N VAL A 444 -10.21 9.55 -2.69
CA VAL A 444 -11.07 9.14 -3.81
C VAL A 444 -10.21 8.75 -5.02
N PHE A 445 -10.25 7.47 -5.36
CA PHE A 445 -9.57 6.90 -6.52
C PHE A 445 -10.55 6.73 -7.68
N GLY A 446 -10.29 7.45 -8.77
CA GLY A 446 -10.99 7.35 -10.03
C GLY A 446 -10.72 6.00 -10.70
N VAL A 447 -11.71 5.11 -10.65
CA VAL A 447 -11.64 3.75 -11.21
C VAL A 447 -12.64 3.64 -12.37
N GLY A 448 -12.23 3.02 -13.48
CA GLY A 448 -13.10 2.79 -14.64
C GLY A 448 -12.80 3.69 -15.86
N PRO A 449 -13.45 3.44 -17.01
CA PRO A 449 -13.08 4.05 -18.29
C PRO A 449 -13.53 5.51 -18.47
N LEU A 450 -14.45 6.02 -17.64
CA LEU A 450 -15.10 7.32 -17.80
C LEU A 450 -15.21 8.07 -16.46
N VAL A 451 -14.05 8.36 -15.84
CA VAL A 451 -13.99 9.04 -14.55
C VAL A 451 -14.46 10.50 -14.63
N ASN A 452 -15.49 10.86 -13.86
CA ASN A 452 -15.91 12.24 -13.65
C ASN A 452 -15.04 12.93 -12.57
N GLN A 453 -13.96 13.57 -13.04
CA GLN A 453 -12.99 14.30 -12.22
C GLN A 453 -13.59 15.37 -11.29
N GLU A 454 -14.69 16.02 -11.68
CA GLU A 454 -15.34 17.05 -10.86
C GLU A 454 -16.00 16.45 -9.62
N ASN A 455 -16.77 15.37 -9.81
CA ASN A 455 -17.47 14.68 -8.74
C ASN A 455 -16.50 14.03 -7.73
N ILE A 456 -15.41 13.40 -8.20
CA ILE A 456 -14.41 12.82 -7.28
C ILE A 456 -13.61 13.90 -6.53
N ASN A 457 -13.32 15.05 -7.16
CA ASN A 457 -12.69 16.19 -6.50
C ASN A 457 -13.62 16.92 -5.51
N ALA A 458 -14.94 16.85 -5.71
CA ALA A 458 -15.91 17.41 -4.78
C ALA A 458 -15.95 16.63 -3.45
N LEU A 459 -15.79 15.30 -3.52
CA LEU A 459 -15.82 14.38 -2.36
C LEU A 459 -14.50 14.30 -1.58
N ALA A 460 -13.36 14.39 -2.25
CA ALA A 460 -12.05 14.23 -1.60
C ALA A 460 -11.71 15.37 -0.62
N SER A 461 -10.91 15.03 0.40
CA SER A 461 -10.33 16.02 1.33
C SER A 461 -9.45 17.04 0.60
N LYS A 462 -9.32 18.24 1.18
CA LYS A 462 -8.57 19.37 0.65
C LYS A 462 -7.72 19.96 1.75
N LYS A 463 -6.51 19.43 1.95
CA LYS A 463 -5.55 19.85 2.97
C LYS A 463 -4.30 20.44 2.28
N ASP A 464 -3.63 21.41 2.90
CA ASP A 464 -2.49 22.08 2.27
C ASP A 464 -1.35 21.09 2.02
N LYS A 465 -0.74 21.14 0.83
CA LYS A 465 0.33 20.23 0.36
C LYS A 465 -0.01 18.74 0.28
N GLU A 466 -1.22 18.33 0.66
CA GLU A 466 -1.70 16.95 0.54
C GLU A 466 -2.57 16.76 -0.72
N GLN A 467 -2.66 15.52 -1.20
CA GLN A 467 -3.47 15.12 -2.36
C GLN A 467 -4.34 13.92 -2.01
N HIS A 468 -5.67 14.09 -2.08
CA HIS A 468 -6.63 13.04 -1.72
C HIS A 468 -7.47 12.50 -2.87
N VAL A 469 -7.45 13.17 -4.04
CA VAL A 469 -8.12 12.68 -5.26
C VAL A 469 -7.08 12.17 -6.24
N PHE A 470 -7.31 11.00 -6.85
CA PHE A 470 -6.37 10.39 -7.79
C PHE A 470 -7.12 9.83 -9.01
N LYS A 471 -6.52 9.90 -10.19
CA LYS A 471 -7.00 9.30 -11.44
C LYS A 471 -5.82 8.65 -12.16
N VAL A 472 -5.68 7.34 -11.95
CA VAL A 472 -4.72 6.51 -12.69
C VAL A 472 -5.14 6.33 -14.16
N LYS A 473 -4.19 5.90 -14.99
CA LYS A 473 -4.43 5.58 -16.40
C LYS A 473 -5.33 4.35 -16.59
N ASP A 474 -5.04 3.30 -15.82
CA ASP A 474 -5.67 1.99 -15.87
C ASP A 474 -5.40 1.23 -14.56
N MET A 475 -5.99 0.04 -14.42
CA MET A 475 -5.89 -0.76 -13.20
C MET A 475 -4.51 -1.37 -12.99
N ASP A 476 -3.79 -1.68 -14.06
CA ASP A 476 -2.46 -2.27 -13.99
C ASP A 476 -1.48 -1.22 -13.41
N ASN A 477 -1.70 0.06 -13.73
CA ASN A 477 -1.07 1.20 -13.08
C ASN A 477 -1.53 1.40 -11.62
N LEU A 478 -2.81 1.22 -11.28
CA LEU A 478 -3.26 1.29 -9.88
C LEU A 478 -2.66 0.19 -9.02
N GLU A 479 -2.53 -1.03 -9.53
CA GLU A 479 -1.88 -2.13 -8.81
C GLU A 479 -0.40 -1.78 -8.54
N ASN A 480 0.28 -1.19 -9.53
CA ASN A 480 1.62 -0.63 -9.34
C ASN A 480 1.68 0.51 -8.32
N VAL A 481 0.61 1.30 -8.10
CA VAL A 481 0.56 2.27 -6.97
C VAL A 481 0.77 1.53 -5.67
N PHE A 482 -0.08 0.54 -5.36
CA PHE A 482 -0.04 -0.15 -4.07
C PHE A 482 1.22 -1.02 -3.89
N TYR A 483 1.88 -1.43 -4.99
CA TYR A 483 3.24 -1.98 -4.95
C TYR A 483 4.32 -0.92 -4.72
N GLN A 484 4.22 0.27 -5.31
CA GLN A 484 5.17 1.37 -5.09
C GLN A 484 4.96 2.08 -3.75
N MET A 485 3.77 1.93 -3.15
CA MET A 485 3.50 2.21 -1.74
C MET A 485 4.28 1.27 -0.80
N ILE A 486 5.02 0.31 -1.34
CA ILE A 486 6.18 -0.27 -0.66
C ILE A 486 7.38 0.70 -0.85
N ASP A 487 7.22 1.97 -0.48
CA ASP A 487 8.37 2.78 -0.09
C ASP A 487 8.75 2.41 1.35
N GLU A 488 10.05 2.27 1.52
CA GLU A 488 10.66 1.59 2.66
C GLU A 488 11.71 2.46 3.33
N SER A 489 11.90 3.70 2.88
CA SER A 489 12.85 4.67 3.42
C SER A 489 12.78 4.78 4.96
N GLN A 490 11.56 4.85 5.51
CA GLN A 490 11.29 4.85 6.96
C GLN A 490 11.36 3.45 7.61
N THR A 491 11.26 2.37 6.84
CA THR A 491 11.26 0.98 7.33
C THR A 491 12.54 0.21 6.98
N LEU A 492 13.62 0.89 6.54
CA LEU A 492 14.88 0.23 6.15
C LEU A 492 15.49 -0.62 7.28
N GLY A 493 15.29 -0.18 8.53
CA GLY A 493 15.69 -0.92 9.73
C GLY A 493 14.78 -2.10 10.13
N LEU A 494 13.62 -2.29 9.50
CA LEU A 494 12.81 -3.49 9.71
C LEU A 494 13.49 -4.69 9.06
N CYS A 495 13.80 -5.69 9.88
CA CYS A 495 14.42 -6.94 9.45
C CYS A 495 13.57 -7.72 8.44
N GLY A 496 14.20 -8.51 7.58
CA GLY A 496 13.51 -9.52 6.76
C GLY A 496 12.49 -8.95 5.78
N MET A 497 12.66 -7.72 5.32
CA MET A 497 11.83 -7.05 4.31
C MET A 497 12.55 -7.03 2.96
N VAL A 498 11.81 -7.10 1.85
CA VAL A 498 12.35 -7.27 0.49
C VAL A 498 11.59 -6.42 -0.51
N TRP A 499 12.30 -5.87 -1.51
CA TRP A 499 11.71 -5.12 -2.61
C TRP A 499 11.57 -6.00 -3.87
N GLU A 500 10.38 -6.56 -4.10
CA GLU A 500 10.11 -7.50 -5.22
C GLU A 500 9.54 -6.81 -6.48
N HIS A 501 10.21 -5.75 -6.95
CA HIS A 501 9.85 -5.09 -8.21
C HIS A 501 10.28 -5.88 -9.46
N LYS A 502 9.67 -5.59 -10.62
CA LYS A 502 10.05 -6.19 -11.92
C LYS A 502 11.51 -5.88 -12.29
N ASP A 503 11.94 -4.65 -12.04
CA ASP A 503 13.32 -4.17 -12.28
C ASP A 503 14.28 -4.40 -11.09
N ALA A 504 13.85 -5.14 -10.05
CA ALA A 504 14.67 -5.40 -8.88
C ALA A 504 15.90 -6.25 -9.22
N THR A 505 17.10 -5.72 -8.94
CA THR A 505 18.35 -6.49 -9.01
C THR A 505 18.37 -7.60 -7.95
N ASP A 506 19.32 -8.53 -8.06
CA ASP A 506 19.49 -9.62 -7.11
C ASP A 506 19.54 -9.13 -5.65
N TYR A 507 20.38 -8.14 -5.33
CA TYR A 507 20.48 -7.60 -3.96
C TYR A 507 19.23 -6.83 -3.47
N HIS A 508 18.30 -6.43 -4.34
CA HIS A 508 16.98 -5.95 -3.89
C HIS A 508 16.09 -7.10 -3.39
N LYS A 509 16.27 -8.30 -3.97
CA LYS A 509 15.53 -9.53 -3.66
C LYS A 509 16.11 -10.29 -2.47
N GLN A 510 17.38 -10.06 -2.13
CA GLN A 510 18.06 -10.62 -0.95
C GLN A 510 18.96 -9.55 -0.28
N PRO A 511 18.39 -8.48 0.32
CA PRO A 511 19.15 -7.34 0.83
C PRO A 511 19.99 -7.62 2.08
N TRP A 512 19.79 -8.76 2.73
CA TRP A 512 20.65 -9.25 3.82
C TRP A 512 21.89 -9.99 3.32
N GLN A 513 21.97 -10.35 2.02
CA GLN A 513 22.99 -11.28 1.55
C GLN A 513 24.38 -10.66 1.62
N ALA A 514 25.27 -11.30 2.38
CA ALA A 514 26.68 -11.01 2.42
C ALA A 514 27.47 -12.08 1.67
N LYS A 515 28.48 -11.66 0.90
CA LYS A 515 29.49 -12.52 0.29
C LYS A 515 30.80 -12.34 1.05
N ILE A 516 31.44 -13.45 1.39
CA ILE A 516 32.64 -13.50 2.24
C ILE A 516 33.72 -14.22 1.43
N SER A 517 34.89 -13.60 1.31
CA SER A 517 36.05 -14.21 0.65
C SER A 517 37.26 -14.17 1.57
N VAL A 518 37.93 -15.32 1.74
CA VAL A 518 39.16 -15.45 2.54
C VAL A 518 40.31 -15.86 1.62
N THR A 519 41.39 -15.10 1.61
CA THR A 519 42.56 -15.34 0.73
C THR A 519 43.78 -15.75 1.54
N ARG A 520 44.08 -17.05 1.57
CA ARG A 520 45.18 -17.65 2.36
C ARG A 520 46.44 -17.86 1.50
N PRO A 521 47.65 -17.55 2.00
CA PRO A 521 48.89 -17.97 1.34
C PRO A 521 48.97 -19.51 1.24
N PRO A 522 49.49 -20.11 0.15
CA PRO A 522 50.14 -19.48 -1.01
C PRO A 522 49.20 -19.27 -2.23
N ASN A 523 47.87 -19.19 -2.03
CA ASN A 523 46.78 -18.77 -2.96
C ASN A 523 45.48 -19.60 -2.77
N THR A 524 45.23 -20.15 -1.58
CA THR A 524 43.99 -20.84 -1.23
C THR A 524 42.87 -19.81 -1.03
N HIS A 525 41.82 -19.87 -1.85
CA HIS A 525 40.68 -18.96 -1.77
C HIS A 525 39.45 -19.71 -1.25
N GLU A 526 38.95 -19.28 -0.09
CA GLU A 526 37.65 -19.72 0.45
C GLU A 526 36.58 -18.70 0.06
N ASN A 527 35.39 -19.17 -0.32
CA ASN A 527 34.23 -18.31 -0.52
C ASN A 527 33.06 -18.87 0.28
N CYS A 528 32.49 -18.03 1.13
CA CYS A 528 31.30 -18.31 1.91
C CYS A 528 30.26 -17.20 1.70
N MET A 529 29.06 -17.44 2.19
CA MET A 529 28.00 -16.46 2.33
C MET A 529 27.75 -16.14 3.81
N GLY A 530 26.97 -15.09 4.04
CA GLY A 530 26.45 -14.74 5.36
C GLY A 530 25.18 -13.90 5.23
N ALA A 531 24.64 -13.52 6.37
CA ALA A 531 23.50 -12.60 6.44
C ALA A 531 23.82 -11.41 7.35
N VAL A 532 23.50 -10.20 6.88
CA VAL A 532 23.48 -9.00 7.71
C VAL A 532 22.37 -9.17 8.76
N VAL A 533 22.74 -9.10 10.04
CA VAL A 533 21.82 -9.24 11.17
C VAL A 533 21.68 -7.96 12.00
N SER A 534 22.66 -7.05 11.92
CA SER A 534 22.58 -5.71 12.49
C SER A 534 23.43 -4.71 11.67
N PRO A 535 23.44 -3.40 12.00
CA PRO A 535 24.31 -2.43 11.35
C PRO A 535 25.81 -2.70 11.49
N TYR A 536 26.24 -3.53 12.44
CA TYR A 536 27.66 -3.91 12.64
C TYR A 536 27.95 -5.39 12.43
N PHE A 537 26.94 -6.26 12.36
CA PHE A 537 27.16 -7.71 12.43
C PHE A 537 26.64 -8.48 11.20
N VAL A 538 27.50 -9.39 10.72
CA VAL A 538 27.17 -10.41 9.72
C VAL A 538 27.30 -11.79 10.36
N LEU A 539 26.23 -12.59 10.30
CA LEU A 539 26.17 -13.97 10.77
C LEU A 539 26.54 -14.94 9.64
N THR A 540 27.41 -15.90 9.92
CA THR A 540 27.90 -16.91 8.97
C THR A 540 28.35 -18.18 9.69
N ALA A 541 28.91 -19.16 8.98
CA ALA A 541 29.48 -20.38 9.55
C ALA A 541 30.88 -20.13 10.12
N ALA A 542 31.29 -20.94 11.09
CA ALA A 542 32.61 -20.84 11.71
C ALA A 542 33.71 -21.46 10.84
N HIS A 543 33.42 -22.57 10.13
CA HIS A 543 34.39 -23.30 9.30
C HIS A 543 34.93 -22.50 8.11
N CYS A 544 34.29 -21.40 7.74
CA CYS A 544 34.79 -20.44 6.76
C CYS A 544 36.13 -19.83 7.17
N PHE A 545 36.46 -19.82 8.47
CA PHE A 545 37.65 -19.21 9.04
C PHE A 545 38.46 -20.19 9.90
N THR A 546 39.72 -19.84 10.11
CA THR A 546 40.63 -20.49 11.06
C THR A 546 41.17 -19.45 12.05
N VAL A 547 41.71 -19.89 13.19
CA VAL A 547 42.33 -19.00 14.19
C VAL A 547 43.62 -18.33 13.64
N GLU A 548 44.20 -18.90 12.59
CA GLU A 548 45.40 -18.38 11.91
C GLU A 548 45.07 -17.30 10.86
N ASP A 549 43.81 -17.20 10.41
CA ASP A 549 43.38 -16.26 9.38
C ASP A 549 43.51 -14.82 9.87
N GLN A 550 44.37 -14.03 9.21
CA GLN A 550 44.54 -12.62 9.49
C GLN A 550 43.32 -11.82 9.01
N LEU A 551 42.88 -10.83 9.80
CA LEU A 551 41.69 -10.01 9.46
C LEU A 551 41.77 -9.35 8.07
N HIS A 552 42.97 -9.01 7.58
CA HIS A 552 43.17 -8.40 6.26
C HIS A 552 43.07 -9.40 5.09
N TRP A 553 43.00 -10.71 5.35
CA TRP A 553 42.72 -11.75 4.35
C TRP A 553 41.22 -11.97 4.14
N ILE A 554 40.39 -11.49 5.08
CA ILE A 554 38.94 -11.68 5.09
C ILE A 554 38.27 -10.43 4.53
N LYS A 555 37.44 -10.62 3.50
CA LYS A 555 36.70 -9.54 2.82
C LYS A 555 35.21 -9.84 2.90
N VAL A 556 34.42 -8.83 3.28
CA VAL A 556 32.95 -8.90 3.30
C VAL A 556 32.38 -7.92 2.28
N ASN A 557 31.49 -8.40 1.43
CA ASN A 557 30.79 -7.61 0.42
C ASN A 557 29.28 -7.72 0.62
N VAL A 558 28.57 -6.59 0.55
CA VAL A 558 27.11 -6.53 0.78
C VAL A 558 26.43 -5.59 -0.21
N GLY A 559 25.17 -5.86 -0.53
CA GLY A 559 24.32 -4.99 -1.35
C GLY A 559 24.78 -4.76 -2.79
N GLY A 560 25.67 -5.61 -3.32
CA GLY A 560 26.16 -5.57 -4.70
C GLY A 560 27.15 -4.44 -5.02
N LYS A 561 27.75 -3.83 -4.00
CA LYS A 561 28.77 -2.79 -4.18
C LYS A 561 30.12 -3.41 -4.58
N LYS A 562 30.96 -2.66 -5.30
CA LYS A 562 32.33 -3.11 -5.65
C LYS A 562 33.35 -2.96 -4.51
N GLN A 563 32.95 -2.34 -3.40
CA GLN A 563 33.82 -2.04 -2.27
C GLN A 563 33.67 -3.12 -1.19
N ASP A 564 34.79 -3.72 -0.80
CA ASP A 564 34.85 -4.62 0.35
C ASP A 564 34.85 -3.82 1.65
N LEU A 565 34.21 -4.38 2.68
CA LEU A 565 34.09 -3.78 4.00
C LEU A 565 35.24 -4.23 4.93
N HIS A 566 35.69 -3.31 5.77
CA HIS A 566 36.68 -3.59 6.81
C HIS A 566 36.05 -4.31 8.01
N ILE A 567 36.76 -5.30 8.53
CA ILE A 567 36.36 -6.13 9.66
C ILE A 567 37.13 -5.68 10.91
N GLU A 568 36.45 -5.65 12.05
CA GLU A 568 37.05 -5.40 13.36
C GLU A 568 37.50 -6.71 14.02
N GLN A 569 36.63 -7.75 14.00
CA GLN A 569 36.91 -9.06 14.59
C GLN A 569 35.95 -10.14 14.04
N VAL A 570 36.37 -11.41 14.15
CA VAL A 570 35.51 -12.59 13.94
C VAL A 570 35.29 -13.27 15.29
N LEU A 571 34.02 -13.41 15.68
CA LEU A 571 33.59 -14.02 16.93
C LEU A 571 33.06 -15.43 16.65
N PHE A 572 33.85 -16.44 16.99
CA PHE A 572 33.42 -17.84 16.95
C PHE A 572 32.48 -18.17 18.12
N HIS A 573 31.57 -19.13 17.94
CA HIS A 573 30.85 -19.70 19.07
C HIS A 573 31.83 -20.45 20.00
N PRO A 574 31.82 -20.24 21.33
CA PRO A 574 32.87 -20.73 22.23
C PRO A 574 32.97 -22.27 22.35
N LYS A 575 31.97 -23.00 21.86
CA LYS A 575 31.96 -24.48 21.80
C LYS A 575 32.34 -25.05 20.43
N TYR A 576 32.60 -24.21 19.43
CA TYR A 576 33.00 -24.67 18.10
C TYR A 576 34.40 -25.30 18.15
N ASN A 577 34.53 -26.53 17.64
CA ASN A 577 35.83 -27.19 17.49
C ASN A 577 35.77 -28.26 16.39
N ILE A 578 36.17 -27.87 15.17
CA ILE A 578 36.17 -28.76 13.99
C ILE A 578 37.04 -30.02 14.16
N ASN A 579 38.08 -29.98 14.99
CA ASN A 579 38.93 -31.14 15.27
C ASN A 579 38.50 -31.91 16.55
N GLY A 580 37.39 -31.54 17.19
CA GLY A 580 37.01 -31.99 18.54
C GLY A 580 36.86 -33.50 18.69
N LYS A 581 36.49 -34.21 17.62
CA LYS A 581 36.33 -35.67 17.57
C LYS A 581 37.35 -36.40 16.70
N LYS A 582 38.47 -35.76 16.36
CA LYS A 582 39.52 -36.33 15.49
C LYS A 582 40.14 -37.61 16.07
N ALA A 583 40.24 -37.70 17.39
CA ALA A 583 40.69 -38.90 18.11
C ALA A 583 39.71 -40.08 18.02
N GLU A 584 38.41 -39.81 17.82
CA GLU A 584 37.36 -40.81 17.62
C GLU A 584 37.27 -41.27 16.14
N GLY A 585 38.14 -40.75 15.26
CA GLY A 585 38.16 -41.06 13.83
C GLY A 585 37.19 -40.22 12.99
N ILE A 586 36.59 -39.18 13.57
CA ILE A 586 35.72 -38.22 12.88
C ILE A 586 36.58 -37.04 12.40
N PRO A 587 36.82 -36.85 11.08
CA PRO A 587 37.83 -35.91 10.59
C PRO A 587 37.49 -34.44 10.87
N GLU A 588 36.21 -34.10 10.77
CA GLU A 588 35.63 -32.77 10.88
C GLU A 588 34.38 -32.87 11.77
N PHE A 589 34.19 -31.92 12.69
CA PHE A 589 33.07 -31.91 13.63
C PHE A 589 32.40 -30.54 13.67
N TYR A 590 31.32 -30.40 12.92
CA TYR A 590 30.62 -29.13 12.66
C TYR A 590 29.65 -28.69 13.78
N ASP A 591 29.76 -29.22 15.00
CA ASP A 591 28.89 -28.79 16.09
C ASP A 591 29.18 -27.33 16.47
N TYR A 592 28.12 -26.56 16.69
CA TYR A 592 28.20 -25.11 16.93
C TYR A 592 28.91 -24.30 15.82
N ASP A 593 28.84 -24.73 14.57
CA ASP A 593 29.44 -24.07 13.40
C ASP A 593 28.76 -22.73 13.01
N VAL A 594 28.90 -21.72 13.88
CA VAL A 594 28.46 -20.34 13.66
C VAL A 594 29.49 -19.33 14.15
N ALA A 595 29.62 -18.24 13.40
CA ALA A 595 30.46 -17.10 13.74
C ALA A 595 29.77 -15.76 13.38
N LEU A 596 30.10 -14.72 14.15
CA LEU A 596 29.67 -13.35 13.92
C LEU A 596 30.88 -12.51 13.49
N ILE A 597 30.82 -11.92 12.30
CA ILE A 597 31.79 -10.92 11.85
C ILE A 597 31.32 -9.56 12.36
N LYS A 598 32.15 -8.88 13.16
CA LYS A 598 31.94 -7.48 13.53
C LYS A 598 32.64 -6.59 12.51
N LEU A 599 31.88 -5.71 11.86
CA LEU A 599 32.36 -4.73 10.90
C LEU A 599 32.95 -3.52 11.64
N LYS A 600 33.98 -2.91 11.06
CA LYS A 600 34.64 -1.72 11.61
C LYS A 600 33.82 -0.44 11.41
N GLU A 601 32.94 -0.44 10.42
CA GLU A 601 32.11 0.71 10.01
C GLU A 601 30.63 0.33 10.05
N LYS A 602 29.79 1.28 10.50
CA LYS A 602 28.34 1.06 10.57
C LYS A 602 27.71 1.03 9.18
N LEU A 603 27.01 -0.06 8.87
CA LEU A 603 26.21 -0.17 7.65
C LEU A 603 25.09 0.88 7.62
N GLN A 604 25.00 1.59 6.49
CA GLN A 604 23.87 2.44 6.15
C GLN A 604 22.89 1.63 5.30
N TYR A 605 21.73 1.31 5.87
CA TYR A 605 20.71 0.53 5.18
C TYR A 605 20.17 1.24 3.95
N SER A 606 19.71 0.47 2.96
CA SER A 606 19.21 0.95 1.67
C SER A 606 18.35 -0.12 1.00
N LYS A 607 17.78 0.15 -0.19
CA LYS A 607 16.94 -0.80 -0.93
C LYS A 607 17.65 -2.12 -1.29
N THR A 608 18.98 -2.16 -1.29
CA THR A 608 19.79 -3.38 -1.50
C THR A 608 20.54 -3.87 -0.25
N LEU A 609 20.37 -3.22 0.91
CA LEU A 609 21.10 -3.55 2.13
C LEU A 609 20.23 -3.39 3.38
N ARG A 610 19.78 -4.50 3.97
CA ARG A 610 18.85 -4.55 5.12
C ARG A 610 19.10 -5.80 5.97
N PRO A 611 18.81 -5.81 7.27
CA PRO A 611 19.05 -6.98 8.10
C PRO A 611 18.00 -8.08 7.84
N ILE A 612 18.33 -9.34 8.12
CA ILE A 612 17.36 -10.44 8.20
C ILE A 612 16.82 -10.60 9.63
N CYS A 613 15.60 -11.10 9.81
CA CYS A 613 15.05 -11.28 11.15
C CYS A 613 15.67 -12.50 11.86
N LEU A 614 16.10 -12.31 13.12
CA LEU A 614 16.63 -13.37 13.98
C LEU A 614 15.56 -13.95 14.93
N PRO A 615 15.63 -15.25 15.29
CA PRO A 615 14.69 -15.84 16.23
C PRO A 615 14.77 -15.25 17.64
N CYS A 616 13.65 -15.34 18.35
CA CYS A 616 13.45 -14.86 19.72
C CYS A 616 13.81 -13.39 19.94
N THR A 617 13.47 -12.55 18.97
CA THR A 617 13.50 -11.08 19.07
C THR A 617 12.09 -10.48 19.02
N LEU A 618 11.93 -9.27 19.56
CA LEU A 618 10.70 -8.48 19.41
C LEU A 618 10.39 -8.16 17.94
N ALA A 619 11.43 -7.90 17.14
CA ALA A 619 11.30 -7.63 15.70
C ALA A 619 10.69 -8.82 14.94
N THR A 620 11.02 -10.06 15.33
CA THR A 620 10.41 -11.26 14.75
C THR A 620 8.99 -11.52 15.26
N ASN A 621 8.64 -11.16 16.52
CA ASN A 621 7.24 -11.15 16.96
C ASN A 621 6.39 -10.20 16.08
N GLN A 622 6.89 -8.98 15.83
CA GLN A 622 6.25 -8.03 14.92
C GLN A 622 6.16 -8.58 13.48
N ALA A 623 7.24 -9.17 12.96
CA ALA A 623 7.28 -9.76 11.62
C ALA A 623 6.25 -10.88 11.41
N LEU A 624 6.05 -11.71 12.43
CA LEU A 624 5.07 -12.80 12.42
C LEU A 624 3.64 -12.35 12.78
N ARG A 625 3.45 -11.07 13.14
CA ARG A 625 2.19 -10.47 13.59
C ARG A 625 1.66 -11.13 14.89
N LEU A 626 2.59 -11.47 15.78
CA LEU A 626 2.32 -12.02 17.11
C LEU A 626 2.33 -10.89 18.16
N PRO A 627 1.61 -11.02 19.29
CA PRO A 627 1.72 -10.09 20.41
C PRO A 627 3.18 -9.90 20.83
N LEU A 628 3.58 -8.67 21.21
CA LEU A 628 4.96 -8.39 21.62
C LEU A 628 5.41 -9.24 22.81
N SER A 629 4.48 -9.58 23.71
CA SER A 629 4.65 -10.48 24.86
C SER A 629 4.76 -11.97 24.51
N THR A 630 4.79 -12.34 23.23
CA THR A 630 4.92 -13.74 22.80
C THR A 630 6.30 -14.27 23.15
N SER A 631 6.35 -15.41 23.84
CA SER A 631 7.60 -16.03 24.28
C SER A 631 8.40 -16.69 23.16
N CYS A 632 9.71 -16.83 23.38
CA CYS A 632 10.63 -17.52 22.48
C CYS A 632 10.15 -18.93 22.07
N GLN A 633 9.60 -19.69 23.03
CA GLN A 633 9.04 -21.02 22.79
C GLN A 633 7.89 -21.02 21.77
N LYS A 634 6.93 -20.09 21.91
CA LYS A 634 5.81 -19.96 20.95
C LYS A 634 6.30 -19.54 19.56
N GLN A 635 7.31 -18.68 19.51
CA GLN A 635 7.93 -18.28 18.23
C GLN A 635 8.65 -19.47 17.56
N MET A 636 9.28 -20.35 18.35
CA MET A 636 9.87 -21.60 17.85
C MET A 636 8.80 -22.55 17.30
N GLU A 637 7.67 -22.72 17.99
CA GLU A 637 6.56 -23.55 17.53
C GLU A 637 5.93 -23.02 16.22
N GLU A 638 5.87 -21.69 16.06
CA GLU A 638 5.34 -21.02 14.86
C GLU A 638 6.30 -21.08 13.65
N LEU A 639 7.62 -21.11 13.89
CA LEU A 639 8.64 -21.15 12.83
C LEU A 639 9.10 -22.59 12.50
N LEU A 640 9.36 -23.42 13.50
CA LEU A 640 9.86 -24.79 13.40
C LEU A 640 8.90 -25.81 14.07
N PRO A 641 7.65 -25.92 13.61
CA PRO A 641 6.73 -26.96 14.10
C PRO A 641 7.27 -28.36 13.81
N ALA A 642 6.74 -29.37 14.52
CA ALA A 642 7.13 -30.78 14.40
C ALA A 642 6.54 -31.45 13.13
N LYS A 643 6.89 -30.92 11.95
CA LYS A 643 6.49 -31.38 10.61
C LYS A 643 7.52 -30.96 9.57
N ASP A 644 7.31 -31.30 8.30
CA ASP A 644 8.10 -30.71 7.22
C ASP A 644 7.77 -29.21 7.09
N VAL A 645 8.81 -28.37 7.09
CA VAL A 645 8.68 -26.90 7.04
C VAL A 645 9.27 -26.38 5.74
N LYS A 646 8.46 -25.70 4.92
CA LYS A 646 8.95 -25.02 3.72
C LYS A 646 9.88 -23.87 4.11
N ALA A 647 11.08 -23.89 3.54
CA ALA A 647 12.14 -22.91 3.74
C ALA A 647 12.81 -22.60 2.39
N LEU A 648 13.82 -21.72 2.41
CA LEU A 648 14.66 -21.45 1.26
C LEU A 648 16.07 -21.04 1.70
N PHE A 649 17.03 -21.16 0.80
CA PHE A 649 18.34 -20.52 0.90
C PHE A 649 18.66 -19.72 -0.36
N VAL A 650 19.80 -19.02 -0.36
CA VAL A 650 20.29 -18.21 -1.48
C VAL A 650 21.56 -18.85 -2.02
N SER A 651 21.66 -19.01 -3.35
CA SER A 651 22.78 -19.66 -4.03
C SER A 651 23.24 -18.84 -5.23
N GLU A 652 24.56 -18.75 -5.44
CA GLU A 652 25.18 -17.99 -6.54
C GLU A 652 25.42 -18.90 -7.75
N LEU A 653 24.80 -18.58 -8.88
CA LEU A 653 24.97 -19.37 -10.10
C LEU A 653 26.38 -19.20 -10.70
N LEU A 654 27.11 -20.32 -10.81
CA LEU A 654 28.44 -20.45 -11.44
C LEU A 654 28.56 -19.80 -12.83
N LYS A 655 27.44 -19.63 -13.56
CA LYS A 655 27.37 -18.83 -14.79
C LYS A 655 26.70 -17.49 -14.50
N GLY A 656 27.52 -16.44 -14.42
CA GLY A 656 27.06 -15.04 -14.38
C GLY A 656 26.96 -14.38 -13.01
N GLY A 657 27.30 -15.09 -11.92
CA GLY A 657 27.34 -14.50 -10.57
C GLY A 657 25.98 -14.06 -10.03
N LYS A 658 24.89 -14.66 -10.56
CA LYS A 658 23.51 -14.30 -10.24
C LYS A 658 23.05 -14.98 -8.96
N LEU A 659 22.49 -14.24 -8.02
CA LEU A 659 21.88 -14.81 -6.81
C LEU A 659 20.49 -15.38 -7.14
N THR A 660 20.21 -16.58 -6.65
CA THR A 660 18.91 -17.24 -6.82
C THR A 660 18.43 -17.86 -5.51
N ARG A 661 17.12 -17.77 -5.24
CA ARG A 661 16.51 -18.50 -4.13
C ARG A 661 16.35 -19.97 -4.52
N LYS A 662 16.61 -20.86 -3.57
CA LYS A 662 16.44 -22.31 -3.67
C LYS A 662 15.46 -22.72 -2.58
N GLU A 663 14.22 -23.07 -2.97
CA GLU A 663 13.22 -23.57 -2.01
C GLU A 663 13.58 -24.99 -1.57
N VAL A 664 13.46 -25.28 -0.27
CA VAL A 664 13.78 -26.56 0.36
C VAL A 664 12.79 -26.88 1.48
N HIS A 665 12.80 -28.11 2.00
CA HIS A 665 11.98 -28.51 3.13
C HIS A 665 12.85 -28.95 4.31
N ILE A 666 12.70 -28.29 5.45
CA ILE A 666 13.32 -28.70 6.72
C ILE A 666 12.56 -29.90 7.24
N LYS A 667 13.24 -31.04 7.36
CA LYS A 667 12.66 -32.31 7.83
C LYS A 667 12.62 -32.31 9.36
N ASN A 668 11.61 -31.64 9.94
CA ASN A 668 11.46 -31.48 11.39
C ASN A 668 10.30 -32.28 12.00
N GLY A 669 9.67 -33.16 11.20
CA GLY A 669 8.64 -34.12 11.64
C GLY A 669 9.15 -35.56 11.71
N ASP A 670 8.28 -36.48 11.35
CA ASP A 670 8.55 -37.92 11.17
C ASP A 670 9.80 -38.23 10.34
N LYS A 671 10.05 -37.46 9.27
CA LYS A 671 11.19 -37.64 8.37
C LYS A 671 12.54 -37.22 8.95
N LYS A 672 12.58 -36.54 10.10
CA LYS A 672 13.81 -35.99 10.70
C LYS A 672 14.90 -37.04 10.85
N ALA A 673 14.60 -38.12 11.57
CA ALA A 673 15.57 -39.19 11.83
C ALA A 673 16.04 -39.92 10.55
N ALA A 674 15.23 -39.93 9.47
CA ALA A 674 15.65 -40.49 8.19
C ALA A 674 16.63 -39.55 7.46
N CYS A 675 16.39 -38.24 7.51
CA CYS A 675 17.29 -37.21 6.99
C CYS A 675 18.64 -37.23 7.72
N GLU A 676 18.62 -37.32 9.06
CA GLU A 676 19.83 -37.36 9.89
C GLU A 676 20.67 -38.62 9.66
N ARG A 677 20.06 -39.81 9.49
CA ARG A 677 20.79 -41.06 9.21
C ARG A 677 21.57 -41.05 7.88
N ASP A 678 21.15 -40.27 6.89
CA ASP A 678 21.87 -40.17 5.62
C ASP A 678 23.28 -39.56 5.79
N ALA A 679 23.56 -38.86 6.90
CA ALA A 679 24.89 -38.36 7.25
C ALA A 679 25.99 -39.44 7.28
N GLN A 680 25.65 -40.71 7.55
CA GLN A 680 26.64 -41.80 7.57
C GLN A 680 27.29 -42.03 6.19
N LYS A 681 26.65 -41.57 5.12
CA LYS A 681 27.15 -41.65 3.73
C LYS A 681 28.10 -40.52 3.37
N ALA A 682 28.28 -39.53 4.24
CA ALA A 682 29.17 -38.41 3.99
C ALA A 682 30.65 -38.85 3.96
N PRO A 683 31.51 -38.22 3.15
CA PRO A 683 32.95 -38.49 3.14
C PRO A 683 33.55 -38.39 4.54
N GLY A 684 34.25 -39.43 4.97
CA GLY A 684 34.86 -39.50 6.31
C GLY A 684 33.96 -40.07 7.42
N TYR A 685 32.63 -40.08 7.27
CA TYR A 685 31.71 -40.54 8.34
C TYR A 685 31.25 -42.00 8.21
N GLY A 686 31.64 -42.72 7.14
CA GLY A 686 31.24 -44.13 6.92
C GLY A 686 31.68 -45.15 7.99
N LYS A 687 32.48 -44.73 8.99
CA LYS A 687 32.88 -45.55 10.15
C LYS A 687 32.19 -45.13 11.46
N VAL A 688 31.40 -44.06 11.46
CA VAL A 688 30.66 -43.58 12.63
C VAL A 688 29.59 -44.60 12.98
N LYS A 689 29.55 -45.01 14.26
CA LYS A 689 28.64 -46.05 14.78
C LYS A 689 27.28 -45.49 15.16
N ASP A 690 27.27 -44.40 15.92
CA ASP A 690 26.07 -43.66 16.30
C ASP A 690 26.09 -42.31 15.58
N ILE A 691 25.10 -42.07 14.71
CA ILE A 691 25.08 -40.84 13.91
C ILE A 691 24.82 -39.58 14.74
N SER A 692 24.27 -39.72 15.95
CA SER A 692 24.07 -38.59 16.89
C SER A 692 25.39 -38.02 17.41
N GLU A 693 26.49 -38.75 17.29
CA GLU A 693 27.85 -38.27 17.61
C GLU A 693 28.34 -37.17 16.65
N VAL A 694 27.78 -37.09 15.44
CA VAL A 694 28.13 -36.08 14.41
C VAL A 694 26.94 -35.19 14.02
N VAL A 695 25.72 -35.73 13.99
CA VAL A 695 24.48 -34.96 13.81
C VAL A 695 23.89 -34.68 15.18
N THR A 696 24.38 -33.61 15.80
CA THR A 696 23.94 -33.18 17.13
C THR A 696 22.57 -32.49 17.08
N PRO A 697 21.89 -32.29 18.24
CA PRO A 697 20.65 -31.49 18.33
C PRO A 697 20.75 -30.04 17.84
N ARG A 698 21.95 -29.53 17.53
CA ARG A 698 22.15 -28.20 16.92
C ARG A 698 21.75 -28.18 15.44
N PHE A 699 21.58 -29.31 14.76
CA PHE A 699 21.30 -29.32 13.33
C PHE A 699 19.81 -29.29 12.97
N LEU A 700 19.51 -28.62 11.86
CA LEU A 700 18.35 -28.79 10.99
C LEU A 700 18.80 -29.55 9.73
N CYS A 701 17.94 -30.39 9.15
CA CYS A 701 18.25 -31.19 7.97
C CYS A 701 17.30 -30.86 6.81
N THR A 702 17.86 -30.61 5.62
CA THR A 702 17.14 -30.39 4.35
C THR A 702 17.65 -31.35 3.28
N GLY A 703 17.14 -31.24 2.04
CA GLY A 703 17.63 -32.07 0.92
C GLY A 703 16.92 -33.42 0.83
N GLY A 704 17.30 -34.20 -0.18
CA GLY A 704 16.69 -35.47 -0.58
C GLY A 704 15.42 -35.29 -1.43
N VAL A 705 14.62 -36.36 -1.53
CA VAL A 705 13.53 -36.48 -2.52
C VAL A 705 12.11 -36.61 -1.95
N ASP A 706 11.97 -36.60 -0.62
CA ASP A 706 10.71 -36.78 0.10
C ASP A 706 10.55 -35.63 1.13
N PRO A 707 9.45 -34.84 1.11
CA PRO A 707 8.27 -34.98 0.23
C PRO A 707 8.46 -34.47 -1.19
N TYR A 708 9.55 -33.75 -1.47
CA TYR A 708 9.90 -33.23 -2.79
C TYR A 708 11.41 -33.36 -3.04
N ALA A 709 11.81 -33.29 -4.31
CA ALA A 709 13.22 -33.16 -4.70
C ALA A 709 13.74 -31.76 -4.35
N ASP A 710 14.34 -31.65 -3.17
CA ASP A 710 14.97 -30.42 -2.69
C ASP A 710 16.33 -30.20 -3.38
N PRO A 711 16.67 -28.97 -3.85
CA PRO A 711 18.01 -28.61 -4.28
C PRO A 711 19.01 -28.61 -3.10
N ASN A 712 20.24 -29.06 -3.35
CA ASN A 712 21.33 -29.02 -2.36
C ASN A 712 22.17 -27.75 -2.44
N THR A 713 22.95 -27.50 -1.39
CA THR A 713 23.86 -26.36 -1.31
C THR A 713 25.17 -26.64 -2.07
N CYS A 714 25.79 -25.59 -2.62
CA CYS A 714 27.16 -25.65 -3.12
C CYS A 714 28.15 -25.17 -2.04
N LYS A 715 29.43 -25.54 -2.15
CA LYS A 715 30.49 -25.05 -1.23
C LYS A 715 30.53 -23.51 -1.10
N GLY A 716 30.25 -22.79 -2.18
CA GLY A 716 30.19 -21.32 -2.17
C GLY A 716 28.97 -20.73 -1.43
N ASP A 717 27.97 -21.55 -1.10
CA ASP A 717 26.76 -21.16 -0.37
C ASP A 717 26.93 -21.38 1.16
N SER A 718 27.99 -22.05 1.61
CA SER A 718 28.31 -22.29 3.02
C SER A 718 28.34 -21.01 3.84
N GLY A 719 27.83 -21.06 5.08
CA GLY A 719 27.61 -19.88 5.93
C GLY A 719 26.39 -19.04 5.56
N GLY A 720 25.76 -19.28 4.41
CA GLY A 720 24.55 -18.58 3.99
C GLY A 720 23.34 -18.84 4.91
N PRO A 721 22.32 -17.96 4.88
CA PRO A 721 21.13 -18.11 5.71
C PRO A 721 20.18 -19.20 5.19
N LEU A 722 19.70 -20.05 6.09
CA LEU A 722 18.48 -20.85 5.90
C LEU A 722 17.28 -20.06 6.42
N ILE A 723 16.32 -19.78 5.54
CA ILE A 723 15.28 -18.76 5.70
C ILE A 723 13.89 -19.37 5.64
N ILE A 724 12.99 -18.93 6.52
CA ILE A 724 11.55 -19.13 6.39
C ILE A 724 10.92 -17.81 5.90
N HIS A 725 10.18 -17.89 4.80
CA HIS A 725 9.35 -16.79 4.31
C HIS A 725 7.92 -16.94 4.86
N LYS A 726 7.48 -16.02 5.72
CA LYS A 726 6.17 -16.07 6.40
C LYS A 726 5.63 -14.66 6.62
N ARG A 727 4.31 -14.45 6.41
CA ARG A 727 3.62 -13.14 6.54
C ARG A 727 4.27 -11.99 5.74
N SER A 728 4.87 -12.30 4.58
CA SER A 728 5.65 -11.38 3.73
C SER A 728 6.95 -10.88 4.36
N ARG A 729 7.51 -11.67 5.30
CA ARG A 729 8.78 -11.41 6.00
C ARG A 729 9.70 -12.63 5.92
N PHE A 730 11.00 -12.37 5.95
CA PHE A 730 12.07 -13.37 5.83
C PHE A 730 12.80 -13.50 7.18
N ILE A 731 12.64 -14.66 7.83
CA ILE A 731 13.23 -14.96 9.13
C ILE A 731 14.32 -16.02 8.94
N GLN A 732 15.54 -15.73 9.39
CA GLN A 732 16.61 -16.73 9.41
C GLN A 732 16.36 -17.70 10.56
N VAL A 733 16.36 -19.01 10.27
CA VAL A 733 16.24 -20.07 11.28
C VAL A 733 17.49 -20.95 11.36
N GLY A 734 18.37 -20.87 10.37
CA GLY A 734 19.66 -21.55 10.42
C GLY A 734 20.78 -20.90 9.60
N VAL A 735 21.96 -21.47 9.75
CA VAL A 735 23.18 -21.16 8.97
C VAL A 735 23.60 -22.43 8.23
N ILE A 736 23.81 -22.35 6.92
CA ILE A 736 24.30 -23.48 6.10
C ILE A 736 25.68 -23.89 6.63
N SER A 737 25.82 -25.16 7.00
CA SER A 737 27.05 -25.68 7.60
C SER A 737 27.74 -26.67 6.65
N TRP A 738 27.14 -27.84 6.41
CA TRP A 738 27.78 -28.89 5.60
C TRP A 738 26.76 -29.78 4.89
N GLY A 739 27.18 -30.53 3.87
CA GLY A 739 26.32 -31.42 3.08
C GLY A 739 26.92 -32.81 2.87
N VAL A 740 26.05 -33.81 2.68
CA VAL A 740 26.45 -35.23 2.52
C VAL A 740 27.12 -35.49 1.17
N VAL A 741 26.72 -34.77 0.12
CA VAL A 741 27.18 -34.98 -1.27
C VAL A 741 27.49 -33.63 -1.91
N ASP A 742 28.72 -33.44 -2.40
CA ASP A 742 29.13 -32.26 -3.19
C ASP A 742 28.61 -32.40 -4.63
N VAL A 743 27.34 -32.05 -4.84
CA VAL A 743 26.67 -32.13 -6.15
C VAL A 743 27.16 -31.06 -7.15
N CYS A 744 27.88 -30.03 -6.67
CA CYS A 744 28.28 -28.89 -7.49
C CYS A 744 29.65 -29.10 -8.17
N LYS A 745 30.44 -30.08 -7.69
CA LYS A 745 31.78 -30.40 -8.23
C LYS A 745 31.75 -31.30 -9.47
N ASP A 746 30.75 -32.17 -9.62
CA ASP A 746 30.62 -33.07 -10.80
C ASP A 746 29.48 -32.64 -11.74
N LYS A 747 29.85 -32.31 -12.99
CA LYS A 747 28.91 -31.95 -14.07
C LYS A 747 27.93 -33.08 -14.41
N ARG A 748 28.24 -34.34 -14.08
CA ARG A 748 27.32 -35.48 -14.26
C ARG A 748 26.21 -35.52 -13.21
N LEU A 749 26.52 -35.16 -11.96
CA LEU A 749 25.55 -35.16 -10.85
C LEU A 749 24.52 -34.02 -10.93
N GLN A 750 24.78 -32.97 -11.72
CA GLN A 750 23.82 -31.89 -11.99
C GLN A 750 22.49 -32.36 -12.63
N HIS A 751 22.42 -33.59 -13.14
CA HIS A 751 21.21 -34.16 -13.77
C HIS A 751 20.60 -35.34 -12.99
N GLN A 752 21.33 -35.97 -12.07
CA GLN A 752 20.87 -37.08 -11.22
C GLN A 752 21.52 -37.00 -9.84
N VAL A 753 20.85 -36.27 -8.94
CA VAL A 753 21.26 -36.13 -7.54
C VAL A 753 20.85 -37.38 -6.73
N PRO A 754 21.73 -37.96 -5.88
CA PRO A 754 21.36 -39.10 -5.05
C PRO A 754 20.28 -38.74 -4.01
N ALA A 755 19.33 -39.64 -3.77
CA ALA A 755 18.24 -39.42 -2.79
C ALA A 755 18.71 -39.16 -1.35
N HIS A 756 19.96 -39.50 -1.02
CA HIS A 756 20.61 -39.28 0.27
C HIS A 756 21.46 -38.00 0.33
N ALA A 757 21.44 -37.15 -0.70
CA ALA A 757 22.07 -35.84 -0.67
C ALA A 757 21.27 -34.93 0.28
N ARG A 758 21.71 -34.83 1.53
CA ARG A 758 21.16 -33.94 2.55
C ARG A 758 22.10 -32.78 2.83
N ASP A 759 21.55 -31.69 3.33
CA ASP A 759 22.30 -30.53 3.82
C ASP A 759 21.91 -30.27 5.28
N PHE A 760 22.92 -29.95 6.09
CA PHE A 760 22.82 -29.70 7.52
C PHE A 760 23.13 -28.24 7.85
N HIS A 761 22.30 -27.67 8.72
CA HIS A 761 22.31 -26.24 9.05
C HIS A 761 22.27 -26.06 10.57
N ILE A 762 23.04 -25.12 11.13
CA ILE A 762 22.95 -24.84 12.57
C ILE A 762 21.64 -24.13 12.88
N ASN A 763 20.82 -24.72 13.74
CA ASN A 763 19.57 -24.20 14.27
C ASN A 763 19.85 -22.99 15.18
N LEU A 764 19.38 -21.80 14.78
CA LEU A 764 19.63 -20.59 15.56
C LEU A 764 19.01 -20.63 16.96
N PHE A 765 17.89 -21.35 17.16
CA PHE A 765 17.29 -21.54 18.48
C PHE A 765 18.24 -22.24 19.48
N GLN A 766 19.20 -23.04 18.99
CA GLN A 766 20.15 -23.78 19.82
C GLN A 766 21.41 -22.98 20.19
N VAL A 767 21.58 -21.78 19.62
CA VAL A 767 22.70 -20.85 19.89
C VAL A 767 22.23 -19.46 20.38
N LEU A 768 20.93 -19.32 20.69
CA LEU A 768 20.34 -18.09 21.20
C LEU A 768 21.05 -17.46 22.40
N PRO A 769 21.55 -18.19 23.42
CA PRO A 769 22.25 -17.56 24.54
C PRO A 769 23.49 -16.78 24.10
N TRP A 770 24.25 -17.32 23.14
CA TRP A 770 25.44 -16.67 22.59
C TRP A 770 25.07 -15.51 21.64
N LEU A 771 24.05 -15.69 20.78
CA LEU A 771 23.55 -14.59 19.94
C LEU A 771 23.07 -13.41 20.78
N LYS A 772 22.27 -13.69 21.83
CA LYS A 772 21.78 -12.68 22.78
C LYS A 772 22.94 -11.98 23.50
N GLU A 773 23.95 -12.73 23.97
CA GLU A 773 25.14 -12.16 24.58
C GLU A 773 25.88 -11.20 23.62
N LYS A 774 26.12 -11.61 22.36
CA LYS A 774 26.93 -10.82 21.42
C LYS A 774 26.17 -9.69 20.71
N LEU A 775 24.85 -9.71 20.69
CA LEU A 775 24.00 -8.75 19.96
C LEU A 775 23.06 -7.94 20.87
N HIS A 776 23.20 -7.99 22.20
CA HIS A 776 22.29 -7.34 23.16
C HIS A 776 22.14 -5.81 22.99
N GLU A 777 23.19 -5.12 22.52
CA GLU A 777 23.16 -3.67 22.25
C GLU A 777 22.46 -3.33 20.91
N GLU A 778 22.34 -4.31 20.02
CA GLU A 778 21.95 -4.14 18.62
C GLU A 778 20.52 -4.61 18.34
N GLU A 779 20.08 -5.71 18.97
CA GLU A 779 18.78 -6.35 18.74
C GLU A 779 18.07 -6.72 20.07
N PRO A 780 16.79 -6.35 20.25
CA PRO A 780 16.04 -6.66 21.47
C PRO A 780 15.51 -8.10 21.45
N PHE A 781 16.28 -8.99 22.08
CA PHE A 781 15.88 -10.38 22.36
C PHE A 781 14.84 -10.49 23.49
N LEU A 782 14.00 -11.52 23.41
CA LEU A 782 13.01 -11.94 24.41
C LEU A 782 13.67 -12.51 25.68
#